data_AF-A0AB39PQZ2-F1
#
_entry.id   AF-A0AB39PQZ2-F1
#
_cell.length_a   1.000
_cell.length_b   1.000
_cell.length_c   1.000
_cell.angle_alpha   90.00
_cell.angle_beta   90.00
_cell.angle_gamma   90.00
#
_symmetry.space_group_name_H-M   'P 1'
#
loop_
_entity.id
_entity.type
_entity.pdbx_description
1 polymer ?
#
loop_
_entity_poly.entity_id
_entity_poly.type
_entity_poly.pdbx_seq_one_letter_code
_entity_poly.pdbx_strand_id
1 'polypeptide(L)'
;MDRIRHHVAELLGFEADRLNVSTPLSNLGMDSMTAVRTRGLVEADFGREVPVAELLGGASVMDVVDWILDGRSGAEAGELLLPGRGTRQEGFEPLVVPGADGTVRCPATRDVIRLLRTEQLGTPGVTHNIGSAVQLATAVSRERLTAVLSNLAARHAALRTAIVADPEYGLQLEVGQSLPATLLRWSPVDEDTDVDRRLGELLEPPFDLAVAPLWRFELLEYPSGKQVLLYGAHHAVSDLSSLALVAAEIGAELTGEHLSSVPSLADIDGLMRAQPARQETDGREASATQPREWFSGIRRLDLTLAKPRPAARSYRAATELVEVPAGLSERVGIEARRLGITPAAFWLGTLTMFIARLRERSRFVLAVPVDTRMHAEALDAVGFFGVPIPFPAEAAPDESVAEVLRRTDERLGMHLEKGISFSDTMSTLVAEGLYRENAPLVEVYFNYLPPRGLKLPGLEMLPAGTGHSDLDLMISVSPDLGHMRLDYNLDILDSSSCAGFGRDFLDLIAEVTGPAGTGTVGALRVRRTAGAVLPSSTETGTAVPAPEPPAVPASRASARPSVALAATFALGDLSTLLGLALEGSGLTVAEGPYHQVLAALHDPSGVLSDPSAAAAVVLLRAADLGRFGDVSDELLAELGEEYPAALRSLAERTGRPVIVGFLPAHPAEDRLRGWEEQVRSRLRDQAGIAVLGPETFSGDDFADPFDAETDALAHLPFRTEFQAALALALAERVQASLRTPPKVIAVDGDETLWEGIAGEDGPEHVGLTGGRAQLARRLLQWRAAGVLLVLVSNNDEATVRAVLDRPDSPLRAEHFSVIAAGWTPKPVRLKAVAEELGLGLDTFMFLDDNPAEIAGMRAALPEVLCVTCPPGDGLPDFLSRLWPVAPRAATQEDAARADFYRQDKVREEARSRTSFADFLERLNLEMDFQPLCADTMERSVQLARRTSQFNLRPSTVSEAELTRRQQDGEVWTVRARDRFGDYGQIAVVVIRPDGETLEVLGWMMSCRVLGRGAEEQVLGWLADRAEALGCPAVRLIAERTPRNVPVRRLVAALADGDPEAPRLEALVPADRLRDFRSWDTTTDETVEATA
;
A
#
# COMPACT_ATOMS: atom_id res chain seq x y z
N MET A 1 8.77 12.84 51.35
CA MET A 1 9.50 11.61 51.72
C MET A 1 8.59 10.59 52.42
N ASP A 2 8.13 10.81 53.66
CA ASP A 2 7.39 9.78 54.42
C ASP A 2 6.12 9.25 53.74
N ARG A 3 5.37 10.14 53.06
CA ARG A 3 4.16 9.77 52.31
C ARG A 3 4.47 8.87 51.10
N ILE A 4 5.55 9.16 50.36
CA ILE A 4 6.01 8.33 49.23
C ILE A 4 6.54 6.99 49.75
N ARG A 5 7.32 7.02 50.84
CA ARG A 5 7.78 5.81 51.52
C ARG A 5 6.61 4.92 51.92
N HIS A 6 5.52 5.50 52.44
CA HIS A 6 4.31 4.76 52.81
C HIS A 6 3.63 4.11 51.59
N HIS A 7 3.38 4.88 50.53
CA HIS A 7 2.75 4.37 49.30
C HIS A 7 3.55 3.24 48.64
N VAL A 8 4.86 3.45 48.49
CA VAL A 8 5.77 2.44 47.93
C VAL A 8 5.81 1.20 48.82
N ALA A 9 5.86 1.37 50.14
CA ALA A 9 5.85 0.25 51.08
C ALA A 9 4.53 -0.53 51.00
N GLU A 10 3.39 0.14 50.93
CA GLU A 10 2.08 -0.50 50.76
C GLU A 10 1.99 -1.30 49.45
N LEU A 11 2.38 -0.68 48.33
CA LEU A 11 2.35 -1.34 47.02
C LEU A 11 3.29 -2.54 46.93
N LEU A 12 4.46 -2.46 47.55
CA LEU A 12 5.46 -3.53 47.57
C LEU A 12 5.28 -4.52 48.73
N GLY A 13 4.31 -4.31 49.62
CA GLY A 13 4.02 -5.18 50.76
C GLY A 13 5.06 -5.12 51.90
N PHE A 14 5.76 -3.99 52.07
CA PHE A 14 6.70 -3.74 53.17
C PHE A 14 6.05 -2.88 54.28
N GLU A 15 6.59 -2.95 55.51
CA GLU A 15 6.30 -1.94 56.53
C GLU A 15 7.10 -0.66 56.24
N ALA A 16 6.43 0.50 56.30
CA ALA A 16 6.99 1.77 55.86
C ALA A 16 8.25 2.21 56.63
N ASP A 17 8.43 1.79 57.88
CA ASP A 17 9.60 2.10 58.70
C ASP A 17 10.84 1.25 58.35
N ARG A 18 10.64 0.12 57.64
CA ARG A 18 11.71 -0.80 57.20
C ARG A 18 12.25 -0.51 55.81
N LEU A 19 11.59 0.37 55.05
CA LEU A 19 12.01 0.70 53.69
C LEU A 19 13.14 1.76 53.71
N ASN A 20 14.34 1.35 53.30
CA ASN A 20 15.47 2.27 53.15
C ASN A 20 15.28 3.14 51.90
N VAL A 21 15.15 4.44 52.10
CA VAL A 21 14.83 5.42 51.04
C VAL A 21 15.90 5.63 49.99
N SER A 22 17.14 5.20 50.24
CA SER A 22 18.23 5.27 49.28
C SER A 22 18.40 3.97 48.48
N THR A 23 17.56 2.95 48.73
CA THR A 23 17.61 1.71 47.97
C THR A 23 16.84 1.89 46.67
N PRO A 24 17.43 1.52 45.51
CA PRO A 24 16.71 1.47 44.24
C PRO A 24 15.42 0.66 44.36
N LEU A 25 14.32 1.21 43.86
CA LEU A 25 12.98 0.61 43.96
C LEU A 25 12.88 -0.71 43.19
N SER A 26 13.60 -0.84 42.07
CA SER A 26 13.71 -2.11 41.32
C SER A 26 14.31 -3.24 42.16
N ASN A 27 15.29 -2.95 43.04
CA ASN A 27 15.87 -3.93 43.96
C ASN A 27 14.89 -4.39 45.05
N LEU A 28 13.86 -3.58 45.32
CA LEU A 28 12.78 -3.91 46.25
C LEU A 28 11.63 -4.68 45.57
N GLY A 29 11.75 -4.98 44.28
CA GLY A 29 10.76 -5.75 43.52
C GLY A 29 9.71 -4.89 42.81
N MET A 30 9.97 -3.60 42.60
CA MET A 30 9.11 -2.77 41.77
C MET A 30 9.05 -3.29 40.33
N ASP A 31 7.85 -3.59 39.87
CA ASP A 31 7.55 -3.92 38.48
C ASP A 31 6.86 -2.75 37.77
N SER A 32 6.63 -2.90 36.46
CA SER A 32 5.98 -1.88 35.62
C SER A 32 4.62 -1.41 36.17
N MET A 33 3.84 -2.32 36.74
CA MET A 33 2.53 -2.00 37.31
C MET A 33 2.66 -1.19 38.60
N THR A 34 3.59 -1.58 39.48
CA THR A 34 3.86 -0.90 40.75
C THR A 34 4.47 0.47 40.53
N ALA A 35 5.36 0.61 39.54
CA ALA A 35 5.93 1.89 39.11
C ALA A 35 4.83 2.84 38.62
N VAL A 36 3.90 2.37 37.79
CA VAL A 36 2.79 3.19 37.32
C VAL A 36 1.81 3.57 38.43
N ARG A 37 1.47 2.64 39.33
CA ARG A 37 0.66 2.98 40.52
C ARG A 37 1.36 4.01 41.39
N THR A 38 2.69 3.90 41.55
CA THR A 38 3.49 4.88 42.28
C THR A 38 3.40 6.25 41.62
N ARG A 39 3.51 6.33 40.28
CA ARG A 39 3.28 7.57 39.53
C ARG A 39 1.89 8.15 39.79
N GLY A 40 0.83 7.35 39.66
CA GLY A 40 -0.55 7.81 39.89
C GLY A 40 -0.77 8.36 41.30
N LEU A 41 -0.21 7.69 42.31
CA LEU A 41 -0.26 8.16 43.71
C LEU A 41 0.54 9.45 43.91
N VAL A 42 1.71 9.59 43.28
CA VAL A 42 2.51 10.82 43.35
C VAL A 42 1.80 11.99 42.66
N GLU A 43 1.21 11.74 41.49
CA GLU A 43 0.43 12.73 40.74
C GLU A 43 -0.80 13.17 41.54
N ALA A 44 -1.55 12.24 42.13
CA ALA A 44 -2.72 12.53 42.94
C ALA A 44 -2.39 13.31 44.23
N ASP A 45 -1.27 12.98 44.89
CA ASP A 45 -0.92 13.59 46.18
C ASP A 45 -0.14 14.89 46.09
N PHE A 46 0.64 15.06 45.01
CA PHE A 46 1.60 16.16 44.86
C PHE A 46 1.40 16.98 43.58
N GLY A 47 0.52 16.56 42.66
CA GLY A 47 0.30 17.24 41.38
C GLY A 47 1.53 17.24 40.46
N ARG A 48 2.41 16.25 40.61
CA ARG A 48 3.64 16.10 39.83
C ARG A 48 3.67 14.74 39.17
N GLU A 49 3.95 14.72 37.87
CA GLU A 49 4.18 13.47 37.16
C GLU A 49 5.64 13.03 37.36
N VAL A 50 5.84 11.73 37.51
CA VAL A 50 7.17 11.10 37.62
C VAL A 50 7.37 10.11 36.48
N PRO A 51 8.53 10.10 35.80
CA PRO A 51 8.79 9.18 34.68
C PRO A 51 8.80 7.73 35.15
N VAL A 52 8.04 6.87 34.47
CA VAL A 52 7.98 5.43 34.80
C VAL A 52 9.30 4.76 34.45
N ALA A 53 9.91 5.17 33.34
CA ALA A 53 11.22 4.68 32.92
C ALA A 53 12.30 4.93 33.99
N GLU A 54 12.28 6.09 34.66
CA GLU A 54 13.26 6.39 35.73
C GLU A 54 12.96 5.62 37.03
N LEU A 55 11.68 5.41 37.37
CA LEU A 55 11.28 4.55 38.49
C LEU A 55 11.79 3.12 38.32
N LEU A 56 11.67 2.58 37.10
CA LEU A 56 12.15 1.25 36.75
C LEU A 56 13.69 1.21 36.62
N GLY A 57 14.29 2.29 36.13
CA GLY A 57 15.73 2.48 35.93
C GLY A 57 16.57 2.63 37.21
N GLY A 58 16.02 2.29 38.38
CA GLY A 58 16.76 2.23 39.64
C GLY A 58 16.64 3.45 40.54
N ALA A 59 15.65 4.33 40.30
CA ALA A 59 15.36 5.41 41.23
C ALA A 59 15.00 4.89 42.62
N SER A 60 15.39 5.63 43.64
CA SER A 60 15.07 5.41 45.05
C SER A 60 13.95 6.36 45.50
N VAL A 61 13.41 6.15 46.70
CA VAL A 61 12.43 7.10 47.27
C VAL A 61 13.04 8.50 47.42
N MET A 62 14.35 8.61 47.62
CA MET A 62 15.04 9.91 47.63
C MET A 62 14.98 10.59 46.26
N ASP A 63 15.26 9.87 45.18
CA ASP A 63 15.24 10.43 43.83
C ASP A 63 13.82 10.92 43.46
N VAL A 64 12.78 10.17 43.82
CA VAL A 64 11.38 10.60 43.62
C VAL A 64 11.06 11.88 44.41
N VAL A 65 11.57 11.98 45.65
CA VAL A 65 11.43 13.20 46.45
C VAL A 65 12.16 14.37 45.79
N ASP A 66 13.38 14.14 45.30
CA ASP A 66 14.18 15.16 44.63
C ASP A 66 13.49 15.63 43.34
N TRP A 67 12.89 14.74 42.54
CA TRP A 67 12.10 15.15 41.37
C TRP A 67 10.92 16.05 41.72
N ILE A 68 10.21 15.73 42.80
CA ILE A 68 9.08 16.55 43.29
C ILE A 68 9.58 17.90 43.82
N LEU A 69 10.73 17.95 44.50
CA LEU A 69 11.28 19.16 45.11
C LEU A 69 11.99 20.09 44.11
N ASP A 70 12.75 19.52 43.19
CA ASP A 70 13.52 20.26 42.18
C ASP A 70 12.61 20.83 41.08
N GLY A 71 11.33 20.47 41.06
CA GLY A 71 10.40 20.82 39.98
C GLY A 71 10.84 20.24 38.64
N ARG A 72 11.68 19.20 38.64
CA ARG A 72 12.09 18.47 37.45
C ARG A 72 11.00 17.47 37.07
N SER A 73 9.96 17.99 36.45
CA SER A 73 9.31 17.35 35.31
C SER A 73 9.26 18.41 34.22
N GLY A 74 9.46 18.02 32.96
CA GLY A 74 9.54 18.97 31.85
C GLY A 74 8.25 19.77 31.64
N ALA A 75 8.09 20.88 32.35
CA ALA A 75 7.28 22.06 32.03
C ALA A 75 7.34 23.03 33.22
N GLU A 76 7.59 24.32 32.94
CA GLU A 76 7.74 25.36 33.96
C GLU A 76 6.49 25.59 34.82
N ALA A 77 6.75 25.99 36.06
CA ALA A 77 5.84 26.32 37.14
C ALA A 77 4.53 27.04 36.78
N GLY A 78 3.39 26.35 37.01
CA GLY A 78 2.10 26.95 37.32
C GLY A 78 1.85 26.98 38.83
N GLU A 79 1.19 28.03 39.31
CA GLU A 79 1.05 28.45 40.71
C GLU A 79 0.55 27.40 41.72
N LEU A 80 1.06 27.51 42.96
CA LEU A 80 0.61 26.80 44.16
C LEU A 80 -0.92 26.89 44.34
N LEU A 81 -1.62 25.77 44.13
CA LEU A 81 -2.98 25.56 44.65
C LEU A 81 -2.92 24.81 45.99
N LEU A 82 -3.47 25.47 47.02
CA LEU A 82 -3.69 24.94 48.36
C LEU A 82 -4.57 23.67 48.36
N PRO A 83 -4.46 22.79 49.38
CA PRO A 83 -5.21 21.54 49.43
C PRO A 83 -6.69 21.82 49.73
N GLY A 84 -7.55 21.68 48.72
CA GLY A 84 -8.98 21.93 48.87
C GLY A 84 -9.81 21.33 47.74
N ARG A 85 -10.43 20.18 48.03
CA ARG A 85 -11.46 19.46 47.26
C ARG A 85 -10.98 18.90 45.91
N GLY A 86 -10.83 17.57 45.87
CA GLY A 86 -10.60 16.82 44.65
C GLY A 86 -11.57 17.22 43.55
N THR A 87 -11.05 17.94 42.57
CA THR A 87 -11.64 18.04 41.24
C THR A 87 -11.45 16.67 40.59
N ARG A 88 -12.53 15.90 40.51
CA ARG A 88 -12.64 14.85 39.48
C ARG A 88 -12.25 15.52 38.16
N GLN A 89 -11.20 15.05 37.49
CA GLN A 89 -10.99 15.35 36.08
C GLN A 89 -12.33 15.15 35.36
N GLU A 90 -12.79 16.16 34.63
CA GLU A 90 -14.07 16.16 33.94
C GLU A 90 -14.12 14.91 33.04
N GLY A 91 -15.04 14.00 33.37
CA GLY A 91 -15.25 12.79 32.58
C GLY A 91 -15.81 13.15 31.20
N PHE A 92 -15.44 12.37 30.19
CA PHE A 92 -16.08 12.41 28.87
C PHE A 92 -17.61 12.34 29.04
N GLU A 93 -18.35 13.34 28.53
CA GLU A 93 -19.82 13.30 28.54
C GLU A 93 -20.31 12.42 27.38
N PRO A 94 -20.91 11.25 27.66
CA PRO A 94 -21.35 10.36 26.60
C PRO A 94 -22.55 10.93 25.85
N LEU A 95 -22.58 10.77 24.53
CA LEU A 95 -23.72 11.23 23.74
C LEU A 95 -24.91 10.28 23.94
N VAL A 96 -25.99 10.79 24.53
CA VAL A 96 -27.23 10.02 24.72
C VAL A 96 -28.01 10.00 23.41
N VAL A 97 -28.30 8.81 22.88
CA VAL A 97 -29.05 8.67 21.62
C VAL A 97 -30.53 8.97 21.85
N PRO A 98 -31.12 10.01 21.22
CA PRO A 98 -32.54 10.33 21.40
C PRO A 98 -33.45 9.21 20.87
N GLY A 99 -34.33 8.67 21.72
CA GLY A 99 -35.32 7.67 21.33
C GLY A 99 -34.88 6.20 21.42
N ALA A 100 -33.62 5.94 21.82
CA ALA A 100 -33.16 4.60 22.17
C ALA A 100 -33.04 4.50 23.70
N ASP A 101 -33.80 3.60 24.34
CA ASP A 101 -33.85 3.46 25.80
C ASP A 101 -32.45 3.20 26.41
N GLY A 102 -31.81 4.26 26.93
CA GLY A 102 -30.57 4.23 27.71
C GLY A 102 -29.29 3.85 26.96
N THR A 103 -29.31 3.86 25.61
CA THR A 103 -28.10 3.61 24.80
C THR A 103 -27.19 4.83 24.77
N VAL A 104 -25.88 4.58 24.87
CA VAL A 104 -24.85 5.60 24.94
C VAL A 104 -23.87 5.43 23.79
N ARG A 105 -23.48 6.53 23.14
CA ARG A 105 -22.41 6.54 22.12
C ARG A 105 -21.17 7.28 22.61
N CYS A 106 -20.01 6.69 22.33
CA CYS A 106 -18.70 7.24 22.60
C CYS A 106 -17.84 7.08 21.34
N PRO A 107 -16.87 7.97 21.05
CA PRO A 107 -15.96 7.78 19.93
C PRO A 107 -15.19 6.46 20.03
N ALA A 108 -15.01 5.77 18.90
CA ALA A 108 -14.04 4.69 18.83
C ALA A 108 -12.63 5.26 19.08
N THR A 109 -11.84 4.61 19.93
CA THR A 109 -10.48 5.08 20.21
C THR A 109 -9.61 4.94 18.97
N ARG A 110 -8.54 5.74 18.91
CA ARG A 110 -7.53 5.69 17.84
C ARG A 110 -7.05 4.25 17.57
N ASP A 111 -6.79 3.50 18.64
CA ASP A 111 -6.22 2.16 18.53
C ASP A 111 -7.27 1.12 18.09
N VAL A 112 -8.53 1.28 18.48
CA VAL A 112 -9.65 0.50 17.91
C VAL A 112 -9.79 0.79 16.41
N ILE A 113 -9.74 2.06 15.98
CA ILE A 113 -9.80 2.43 14.56
C ILE A 113 -8.62 1.82 13.79
N ARG A 114 -7.40 1.85 14.35
CA ARG A 114 -6.20 1.25 13.75
C ARG A 114 -6.36 -0.25 13.52
N LEU A 115 -6.89 -0.97 14.52
CA LEU A 115 -7.19 -2.39 14.41
C LEU A 115 -8.14 -2.66 13.23
N LEU A 116 -9.27 -1.93 13.18
CA LEU A 116 -10.28 -2.09 12.13
C LEU A 116 -9.78 -1.75 10.72
N ARG A 117 -8.84 -0.82 10.58
CA ARG A 117 -8.19 -0.52 9.29
C ARG A 117 -7.28 -1.65 8.82
N THR A 118 -6.65 -2.38 9.75
CA THR A 118 -5.77 -3.51 9.41
C THR A 118 -6.56 -4.66 8.78
N GLU A 119 -7.80 -4.85 9.21
CA GLU A 119 -8.75 -5.82 8.63
C GLU A 119 -9.06 -5.55 7.15
N GLN A 120 -9.06 -4.29 6.73
CA GLN A 120 -9.45 -3.89 5.37
C GLN A 120 -8.35 -4.10 4.31
N LEU A 121 -7.13 -4.48 4.70
CA LEU A 121 -5.96 -4.61 3.82
C LEU A 121 -5.76 -6.03 3.25
N GLY A 122 -6.83 -6.78 3.03
CA GLY A 122 -6.78 -8.14 2.44
C GLY A 122 -6.56 -9.29 3.42
N THR A 123 -6.49 -9.00 4.73
CA THR A 123 -6.47 -10.00 5.80
C THR A 123 -7.90 -10.48 6.09
N PRO A 124 -8.17 -11.80 6.20
CA PRO A 124 -9.50 -12.30 6.55
C PRO A 124 -9.98 -11.78 7.91
N GLY A 125 -11.21 -11.28 8.02
CA GLY A 125 -11.77 -10.74 9.28
C GLY A 125 -11.69 -11.69 10.48
N VAL A 126 -11.75 -13.01 10.24
CA VAL A 126 -11.62 -14.05 11.28
C VAL A 126 -10.31 -14.00 12.06
N THR A 127 -9.23 -13.42 11.51
CA THR A 127 -7.95 -13.29 12.23
C THR A 127 -8.01 -12.27 13.37
N HIS A 128 -9.05 -11.42 13.40
CA HIS A 128 -9.29 -10.42 14.46
C HIS A 128 -10.21 -10.96 15.56
N ASN A 129 -10.48 -12.26 15.58
CA ASN A 129 -11.21 -12.91 16.66
C ASN A 129 -10.23 -13.51 17.65
N ILE A 130 -10.49 -13.30 18.95
CA ILE A 130 -9.72 -13.87 20.04
C ILE A 130 -10.61 -14.76 20.90
N GLY A 131 -10.05 -15.83 21.48
CA GLY A 131 -10.82 -16.80 22.24
C GLY A 131 -10.00 -17.71 23.11
N SER A 132 -10.68 -18.36 24.04
CA SER A 132 -10.11 -19.31 24.99
C SER A 132 -11.16 -20.36 25.40
N ALA A 133 -10.70 -21.42 26.05
CA ALA A 133 -11.53 -22.48 26.58
C ALA A 133 -11.12 -22.81 28.03
N VAL A 134 -12.12 -23.00 28.88
CA VAL A 134 -11.93 -23.42 30.27
C VAL A 134 -12.81 -24.62 30.61
N GLN A 135 -12.25 -25.59 31.31
CA GLN A 135 -13.00 -26.68 31.93
C GLN A 135 -13.52 -26.26 33.29
N LEU A 136 -14.79 -26.55 33.56
CA LEU A 136 -15.42 -26.27 34.85
C LEU A 136 -15.10 -27.41 35.84
N ALA A 137 -14.58 -27.06 37.02
CA ALA A 137 -14.29 -28.05 38.06
C ALA A 137 -15.56 -28.64 38.69
N THR A 138 -16.66 -27.89 38.68
CA THR A 138 -17.98 -28.31 39.15
C THR A 138 -18.99 -28.05 38.05
N ALA A 139 -19.82 -29.04 37.73
CA ALA A 139 -20.87 -28.89 36.74
C ALA A 139 -21.89 -27.83 37.18
N VAL A 140 -22.27 -26.96 36.24
CA VAL A 140 -23.20 -25.85 36.45
C VAL A 140 -24.50 -26.11 35.69
N SER A 141 -25.60 -25.50 36.13
CA SER A 141 -26.86 -25.51 35.38
C SER A 141 -26.89 -24.37 34.36
N ARG A 142 -27.73 -24.52 33.32
CA ARG A 142 -27.93 -23.48 32.30
C ARG A 142 -28.41 -22.18 32.92
N GLU A 143 -29.30 -22.24 33.90
CA GLU A 143 -29.84 -21.08 34.60
C GLU A 143 -28.75 -20.35 35.37
N ARG A 144 -27.88 -21.09 36.09
CA ARG A 144 -26.79 -20.50 36.86
C ARG A 144 -25.77 -19.81 35.96
N LEU A 145 -25.34 -20.47 34.88
CA LEU A 145 -24.35 -19.90 33.97
C LEU A 145 -24.93 -18.71 33.18
N THR A 146 -26.20 -18.78 32.77
CA THR A 146 -26.87 -17.64 32.11
C THR A 146 -26.95 -16.43 33.04
N ALA A 147 -27.24 -16.64 34.32
CA ALA A 147 -27.25 -15.56 35.31
C ALA A 147 -25.86 -14.94 35.49
N VAL A 148 -24.81 -15.77 35.58
CA VAL A 148 -23.42 -15.31 35.68
C VAL A 148 -23.03 -14.43 34.49
N LEU A 149 -23.31 -14.90 33.28
CA LEU A 149 -23.02 -14.13 32.05
C LEU A 149 -23.86 -12.85 31.93
N SER A 150 -25.07 -12.83 32.50
CA SER A 150 -25.89 -11.62 32.54
C SER A 150 -25.32 -10.58 33.51
N ASN A 151 -24.84 -11.01 34.68
CA ASN A 151 -24.15 -10.13 35.63
C ASN A 151 -22.84 -9.62 35.07
N LEU A 152 -22.07 -10.49 34.40
CA LEU A 152 -20.84 -10.11 33.72
C LEU A 152 -21.11 -9.05 32.65
N ALA A 153 -22.14 -9.22 31.83
CA ALA A 153 -22.52 -8.22 30.83
C ALA A 153 -23.05 -6.92 31.45
N ALA A 154 -23.70 -6.96 32.61
CA ALA A 154 -24.08 -5.76 33.33
C ALA A 154 -22.83 -5.00 33.83
N ARG A 155 -21.91 -5.71 34.48
CA ARG A 155 -20.65 -5.17 34.99
C ARG A 155 -19.74 -4.62 33.87
N HIS A 156 -19.65 -5.35 32.76
CA HIS A 156 -18.75 -5.03 31.66
C HIS A 156 -19.48 -4.53 30.41
N ALA A 157 -19.34 -3.23 30.13
CA ALA A 157 -19.94 -2.59 28.97
C ALA A 157 -19.47 -3.21 27.65
N ALA A 158 -18.24 -3.71 27.59
CA ALA A 158 -17.65 -4.31 26.38
C ALA A 158 -18.45 -5.51 25.83
N LEU A 159 -19.22 -6.22 26.67
CA LEU A 159 -20.09 -7.31 26.24
C LEU A 159 -21.40 -6.82 25.60
N ARG A 160 -21.72 -5.53 25.74
CA ARG A 160 -22.92 -4.86 25.22
C ARG A 160 -22.57 -3.77 24.20
N THR A 161 -21.32 -3.72 23.73
CA THR A 161 -20.84 -2.72 22.79
C THR A 161 -20.95 -3.21 21.34
N ALA A 162 -21.51 -2.36 20.49
CA ALA A 162 -21.40 -2.41 19.04
C ALA A 162 -20.50 -1.27 18.55
N ILE A 163 -19.97 -1.39 17.32
CA ILE A 163 -19.19 -0.37 16.65
C ILE A 163 -19.97 0.07 15.42
N VAL A 164 -20.45 1.32 15.44
CA VAL A 164 -21.34 1.87 14.43
C VAL A 164 -20.68 3.03 13.72
N ALA A 165 -20.91 3.16 12.42
CA ALA A 165 -20.52 4.36 11.68
C ALA A 165 -21.55 5.47 11.92
N ASP A 166 -21.06 6.64 12.30
CA ASP A 166 -21.83 7.86 12.44
C ASP A 166 -21.37 8.88 11.37
N PRO A 167 -22.30 9.47 10.59
CA PRO A 167 -21.94 10.43 9.54
C PRO A 167 -21.22 11.67 10.05
N GLU A 168 -21.50 12.09 11.29
CA GLU A 168 -20.96 13.33 11.87
C GLU A 168 -19.70 13.04 12.70
N TYR A 169 -19.69 11.94 13.45
CA TYR A 169 -18.64 11.64 14.43
C TYR A 169 -17.73 10.45 14.04
N GLY A 170 -17.88 9.88 12.86
CA GLY A 170 -17.10 8.72 12.40
C GLY A 170 -17.46 7.42 13.14
N LEU A 171 -16.49 6.53 13.38
CA LEU A 171 -16.76 5.28 14.10
C LEU A 171 -17.01 5.53 15.60
N GLN A 172 -18.12 5.01 16.11
CA GLN A 172 -18.58 5.16 17.49
C GLN A 172 -18.75 3.79 18.16
N LEU A 173 -18.41 3.70 19.44
CA LEU A 173 -18.78 2.63 20.36
C LEU A 173 -20.20 2.90 20.87
N GLU A 174 -21.16 2.11 20.43
CA GLU A 174 -22.55 2.16 20.89
C GLU A 174 -22.76 1.12 21.99
N VAL A 175 -23.16 1.56 23.19
CA VAL A 175 -23.29 0.73 24.39
C VAL A 175 -24.74 0.70 24.82
N GLY A 176 -25.41 -0.44 24.64
CA GLY A 176 -26.81 -0.62 25.05
C GLY A 176 -26.94 -1.00 26.53
N GLN A 177 -28.05 -0.65 27.20
CA GLN A 177 -28.29 -0.95 28.64
C GLN A 177 -28.34 -2.45 29.00
N SER A 178 -28.74 -3.29 28.04
CA SER A 178 -28.96 -4.72 28.24
C SER A 178 -28.47 -5.50 27.04
N LEU A 179 -28.27 -6.81 27.23
CA LEU A 179 -27.90 -7.69 26.13
C LEU A 179 -29.06 -7.82 25.13
N PRO A 180 -28.84 -7.58 23.82
CA PRO A 180 -29.90 -7.66 22.82
C PRO A 180 -30.29 -9.11 22.47
N ALA A 181 -29.45 -10.09 22.80
CA ALA A 181 -29.66 -11.51 22.51
C ALA A 181 -29.06 -12.42 23.60
N THR A 182 -29.43 -13.70 23.59
CA THR A 182 -28.84 -14.71 24.48
C THR A 182 -27.36 -14.91 24.15
N LEU A 183 -26.50 -14.62 25.13
CA LEU A 183 -25.04 -14.68 24.99
C LEU A 183 -24.48 -16.12 25.01
N LEU A 184 -25.22 -17.06 25.61
CA LEU A 184 -24.80 -18.44 25.86
C LEU A 184 -25.48 -19.44 24.91
N ARG A 185 -24.67 -20.15 24.14
CA ARG A 185 -25.05 -21.41 23.50
C ARG A 185 -24.76 -22.58 24.44
N TRP A 186 -25.63 -23.59 24.44
CA TRP A 186 -25.45 -24.80 25.21
C TRP A 186 -25.58 -26.03 24.32
N SER A 187 -24.51 -26.80 24.22
CA SER A 187 -24.36 -27.87 23.23
C SER A 187 -24.01 -29.18 23.93
N PRO A 188 -24.92 -30.17 23.96
CA PRO A 188 -24.54 -31.56 24.22
C PRO A 188 -23.61 -32.04 23.10
N VAL A 189 -22.51 -32.71 23.46
CA VAL A 189 -21.49 -33.14 22.50
C VAL A 189 -21.09 -34.61 22.71
N ASP A 190 -20.40 -35.20 21.75
CA ASP A 190 -19.84 -36.55 21.87
C ASP A 190 -18.56 -36.54 22.73
N GLU A 191 -18.22 -37.68 23.34
CA GLU A 191 -17.09 -37.79 24.28
C GLU A 191 -15.72 -37.50 23.62
N ASP A 192 -15.61 -37.72 22.31
CA ASP A 192 -14.43 -37.49 21.48
C ASP A 192 -14.38 -36.09 20.83
N THR A 193 -15.27 -35.19 21.24
CA THR A 193 -15.32 -33.82 20.69
C THR A 193 -14.04 -33.06 21.00
N ASP A 194 -13.36 -32.61 19.94
CA ASP A 194 -12.18 -31.75 20.01
C ASP A 194 -12.57 -30.31 20.39
N VAL A 195 -12.11 -29.88 21.57
CA VAL A 195 -12.35 -28.53 22.12
C VAL A 195 -11.74 -27.43 21.24
N ASP A 196 -10.55 -27.65 20.68
CA ASP A 196 -9.85 -26.67 19.85
C ASP A 196 -10.62 -26.42 18.55
N ARG A 197 -11.01 -27.50 17.88
CA ARG A 197 -11.87 -27.42 16.68
C ARG A 197 -13.19 -26.71 16.98
N ARG A 198 -13.84 -27.01 18.12
CA ARG A 198 -15.12 -26.36 18.49
C ARG A 198 -14.96 -24.87 18.78
N LEU A 199 -13.85 -24.44 19.37
CA LEU A 199 -13.57 -23.01 19.57
C LEU A 199 -13.37 -22.30 18.22
N GLY A 200 -12.64 -22.91 17.30
CA GLY A 200 -12.54 -22.42 15.92
C GLY A 200 -13.91 -22.26 15.26
N GLU A 201 -14.77 -23.27 15.32
CA GLU A 201 -16.13 -23.23 14.74
C GLU A 201 -17.03 -22.17 15.38
N LEU A 202 -16.83 -21.85 16.65
CA LEU A 202 -17.56 -20.79 17.35
C LEU A 202 -17.17 -19.38 16.84
N LEU A 203 -15.90 -19.20 16.49
CA LEU A 203 -15.31 -17.90 16.16
C LEU A 203 -15.04 -17.69 14.66
N GLU A 204 -15.16 -18.73 13.84
CA GLU A 204 -14.98 -18.64 12.38
C GLU A 204 -16.00 -17.70 11.71
N PRO A 205 -17.31 -17.72 12.05
CA PRO A 205 -18.26 -16.80 11.44
C PRO A 205 -17.90 -15.34 11.78
N PRO A 206 -17.90 -14.41 10.81
CA PRO A 206 -17.55 -13.01 11.06
C PRO A 206 -18.51 -12.38 12.07
N PHE A 207 -18.02 -11.38 12.81
CA PHE A 207 -18.86 -10.53 13.63
C PHE A 207 -19.40 -9.38 12.77
N ASP A 208 -20.69 -9.10 12.86
CA ASP A 208 -21.23 -7.83 12.38
C ASP A 208 -20.94 -6.78 13.45
N LEU A 209 -19.97 -5.90 13.19
CA LEU A 209 -19.52 -4.91 14.15
C LEU A 209 -20.65 -3.97 14.60
N ALA A 210 -21.64 -3.73 13.75
CA ALA A 210 -22.77 -2.85 14.07
C ALA A 210 -23.82 -3.52 14.99
N VAL A 211 -23.66 -4.81 15.32
CA VAL A 211 -24.65 -5.58 16.08
C VAL A 211 -24.00 -6.24 17.30
N ALA A 212 -24.27 -5.70 18.49
CA ALA A 212 -23.91 -6.34 19.75
C ALA A 212 -24.70 -7.66 19.97
N PRO A 213 -24.17 -8.63 20.74
CA PRO A 213 -22.86 -8.64 21.37
C PRO A 213 -21.74 -9.07 20.40
N LEU A 214 -20.59 -8.40 20.48
CA LEU A 214 -19.35 -8.81 19.79
C LEU A 214 -18.57 -9.89 20.58
N TRP A 215 -19.30 -10.71 21.35
CA TRP A 215 -18.82 -11.80 22.19
C TRP A 215 -19.68 -13.04 21.95
N ARG A 216 -19.08 -14.23 22.07
CA ARG A 216 -19.76 -15.53 21.94
C ARG A 216 -19.32 -16.45 23.07
N PHE A 217 -20.29 -17.17 23.65
CA PHE A 217 -20.05 -18.18 24.67
C PHE A 217 -20.76 -19.47 24.29
N GLU A 218 -20.09 -20.61 24.44
CA GLU A 218 -20.67 -21.93 24.23
C GLU A 218 -20.24 -22.88 25.34
N LEU A 219 -21.20 -23.44 26.08
CA LEU A 219 -20.93 -24.54 27.01
C LEU A 219 -21.12 -25.88 26.29
N LEU A 220 -20.06 -26.69 26.30
CA LEU A 220 -20.07 -28.07 25.87
C LEU A 220 -20.38 -28.98 27.06
N GLU A 221 -21.42 -29.81 26.92
CA GLU A 221 -21.83 -30.79 27.92
C GLU A 221 -21.54 -32.20 27.42
N TYR A 222 -20.62 -32.91 28.10
CA TYR A 222 -20.20 -34.25 27.73
C TYR A 222 -21.01 -35.33 28.47
N PRO A 223 -21.21 -36.52 27.88
CA PRO A 223 -21.89 -37.64 28.54
C PRO A 223 -21.25 -38.06 29.87
N SER A 224 -19.93 -37.87 30.02
CA SER A 224 -19.19 -38.09 31.27
C SER A 224 -19.54 -37.12 32.41
N GLY A 225 -20.31 -36.07 32.15
CA GLY A 225 -20.60 -34.99 33.10
C GLY A 225 -19.53 -33.89 33.12
N LYS A 226 -18.48 -34.02 32.30
CA LYS A 226 -17.50 -32.95 32.04
C LYS A 226 -18.22 -31.77 31.35
N GLN A 227 -17.88 -30.55 31.77
CA GLN A 227 -18.37 -29.33 31.13
C GLN A 227 -17.20 -28.42 30.75
N VAL A 228 -17.22 -27.91 29.52
CA VAL A 228 -16.20 -27.00 28.99
C VAL A 228 -16.88 -25.74 28.47
N LEU A 229 -16.44 -24.58 28.94
CA LEU A 229 -16.90 -23.27 28.46
C LEU A 229 -15.91 -22.74 27.42
N LEU A 230 -16.39 -22.58 26.19
CA LEU A 230 -15.74 -21.85 25.12
C LEU A 230 -16.20 -20.41 25.15
N TYR A 231 -15.29 -19.47 24.94
CA TYR A 231 -15.66 -18.07 24.86
C TYR A 231 -14.65 -17.27 24.03
N GLY A 232 -15.14 -16.21 23.41
CA GLY A 232 -14.31 -15.31 22.63
C GLY A 232 -15.06 -14.09 22.13
N ALA A 233 -14.33 -13.19 21.49
CA ALA A 233 -14.82 -11.88 21.09
C ALA A 233 -14.12 -11.40 19.83
N HIS A 234 -14.71 -10.39 19.18
CA HIS A 234 -13.96 -9.55 18.26
C HIS A 234 -12.91 -8.74 19.04
N HIS A 235 -11.69 -8.64 18.52
CA HIS A 235 -10.57 -8.03 19.22
C HIS A 235 -10.76 -6.51 19.44
N ALA A 236 -11.69 -5.86 18.73
CA ALA A 236 -12.03 -4.45 18.97
C ALA A 236 -12.71 -4.17 20.32
N VAL A 237 -13.26 -5.19 20.99
CA VAL A 237 -13.92 -5.05 22.31
C VAL A 237 -13.26 -5.90 23.39
N SER A 238 -12.09 -6.48 23.13
CA SER A 238 -11.42 -7.40 24.05
C SER A 238 -9.95 -7.56 23.72
N ASP A 239 -9.15 -8.04 24.66
CA ASP A 239 -7.76 -8.44 24.48
C ASP A 239 -7.45 -9.69 25.33
N LEU A 240 -6.23 -10.23 25.25
CA LEU A 240 -5.86 -11.43 26.01
C LEU A 240 -6.02 -11.24 27.54
N SER A 241 -5.68 -10.06 28.06
CA SER A 241 -5.91 -9.71 29.46
C SER A 241 -7.39 -9.70 29.82
N SER A 242 -8.25 -9.17 28.94
CA SER A 242 -9.71 -9.19 29.09
C SER A 242 -10.27 -10.60 29.14
N LEU A 243 -9.79 -11.51 28.27
CA LEU A 243 -10.23 -12.92 28.27
C LEU A 243 -9.87 -13.62 29.59
N ALA A 244 -8.73 -13.28 30.19
CA ALA A 244 -8.31 -13.82 31.48
C ALA A 244 -9.13 -13.24 32.63
N LEU A 245 -9.41 -11.93 32.61
CA LEU A 245 -10.29 -11.25 33.59
C LEU A 245 -11.70 -11.84 33.56
N VAL A 246 -12.30 -12.00 32.37
CA VAL A 246 -13.62 -12.61 32.21
C VAL A 246 -13.67 -14.03 32.77
N ALA A 247 -12.65 -14.86 32.51
CA ALA A 247 -12.60 -16.20 33.10
C ALA A 247 -12.50 -16.17 34.63
N ALA A 248 -11.63 -15.30 35.19
CA ALA A 248 -11.49 -15.18 36.63
C ALA A 248 -12.79 -14.75 37.31
N GLU A 249 -13.49 -13.78 36.74
CA GLU A 249 -14.78 -13.31 37.26
C GLU A 249 -15.88 -14.36 37.14
N ILE A 250 -15.94 -15.13 36.04
CA ILE A 250 -16.85 -16.28 35.92
C ILE A 250 -16.55 -17.31 37.02
N GLY A 251 -15.28 -17.65 37.24
CA GLY A 251 -14.88 -18.60 38.28
C GLY A 251 -15.27 -18.11 39.68
N ALA A 252 -15.01 -16.83 39.97
CA ALA A 252 -15.35 -16.22 41.25
C ALA A 252 -16.86 -16.29 41.51
N GLU A 253 -17.67 -15.95 40.51
CA GLU A 253 -19.13 -15.96 40.63
C GLU A 253 -19.72 -17.37 40.74
N LEU A 254 -19.08 -18.36 40.11
CA LEU A 254 -19.43 -19.77 40.25
C LEU A 254 -19.05 -20.34 41.63
N THR A 255 -18.01 -19.82 42.27
CA THR A 255 -17.53 -20.28 43.59
C THR A 255 -18.12 -19.53 44.78
N GLY A 256 -18.98 -18.53 44.52
CA GLY A 256 -19.84 -17.91 45.54
C GLY A 256 -19.60 -16.41 45.77
N GLU A 257 -18.68 -15.79 45.04
CA GLU A 257 -18.65 -14.33 44.93
C GLU A 257 -19.83 -13.85 44.08
N HIS A 258 -20.20 -12.57 44.20
CA HIS A 258 -21.33 -12.02 43.47
C HIS A 258 -20.91 -10.73 42.78
N LEU A 259 -20.98 -10.70 41.45
CA LEU A 259 -20.75 -9.50 40.66
C LEU A 259 -21.98 -8.59 40.75
N SER A 260 -21.77 -7.30 40.52
CA SER A 260 -22.87 -6.34 40.43
C SER A 260 -23.76 -6.68 39.24
N SER A 261 -25.08 -6.73 39.46
CA SER A 261 -26.07 -6.87 38.39
C SER A 261 -26.51 -5.53 37.80
N VAL A 262 -25.83 -4.43 38.14
CA VAL A 262 -26.17 -3.07 37.68
C VAL A 262 -25.31 -2.73 36.46
N PRO A 263 -25.91 -2.32 35.31
CA PRO A 263 -25.18 -1.86 34.15
C PRO A 263 -24.18 -0.75 34.48
N SER A 264 -22.92 -0.95 34.12
CA SER A 264 -21.82 0.01 34.30
C SER A 264 -21.26 0.46 32.95
N LEU A 265 -20.66 1.65 32.93
CA LEU A 265 -19.86 2.18 31.81
C LEU A 265 -18.36 2.25 32.14
N ALA A 266 -17.95 1.73 33.31
CA ALA A 266 -16.57 1.86 33.81
C ALA A 266 -15.51 1.34 32.82
N ASP A 267 -15.81 0.30 32.05
CA ASP A 267 -14.91 -0.20 31.00
C ASP A 267 -14.64 0.86 29.92
N ILE A 268 -15.70 1.53 29.46
CA ILE A 268 -15.62 2.54 28.40
C ILE A 268 -14.92 3.78 28.94
N ASP A 269 -15.26 4.22 30.15
CA ASP A 269 -14.58 5.34 30.82
C ASP A 269 -13.09 5.04 31.03
N GLY A 270 -12.76 3.80 31.37
CA GLY A 270 -11.39 3.31 31.48
C GLY A 270 -10.67 3.33 30.14
N LEU A 271 -11.33 2.86 29.07
CA LEU A 271 -10.80 2.84 27.71
C LEU A 271 -10.54 4.24 27.18
N MET A 272 -11.49 5.17 27.35
CA MET A 272 -11.34 6.57 26.93
C MET A 272 -10.18 7.26 27.67
N ARG A 273 -10.02 7.02 28.97
CA ARG A 273 -8.90 7.58 29.75
C ARG A 273 -7.55 6.93 29.39
N ALA A 274 -7.56 5.64 29.03
CA ALA A 274 -6.34 4.91 28.67
C ALA A 274 -5.86 5.25 27.25
N GLN A 275 -6.78 5.65 26.38
CA GLN A 275 -6.55 5.96 24.98
C GLN A 275 -7.33 7.24 24.61
N PRO A 276 -6.96 8.40 25.18
CA PRO A 276 -7.69 9.63 24.95
C PRO A 276 -7.70 9.95 23.45
N ALA A 277 -8.88 10.29 22.93
CA ALA A 277 -8.96 11.04 21.69
C ALA A 277 -8.16 12.32 21.93
N ARG A 278 -7.14 12.61 21.11
CA ARG A 278 -6.27 13.79 21.32
C ARG A 278 -7.16 15.03 21.43
N GLN A 279 -7.29 15.56 22.64
CA GLN A 279 -7.89 16.84 22.92
C GLN A 279 -6.81 17.89 22.67
N GLU A 280 -7.09 18.91 21.85
CA GLU A 280 -6.14 19.97 21.45
C GLU A 280 -5.74 20.94 22.59
N THR A 281 -5.94 20.54 23.85
CA THR A 281 -5.51 21.31 25.02
C THR A 281 -4.17 20.78 25.51
N ASP A 282 -3.11 21.12 24.78
CA ASP A 282 -1.77 21.50 25.28
C ASP A 282 -0.72 21.23 24.20
N GLY A 283 -0.45 22.26 23.41
CA GLY A 283 0.64 22.28 22.42
C GLY A 283 2.03 22.28 23.03
N ARG A 284 2.29 21.53 24.11
CA ARG A 284 3.58 21.56 24.82
C ARG A 284 3.93 20.40 25.74
N GLU A 285 3.29 19.24 25.64
CA GLU A 285 3.84 18.04 26.29
C GLU A 285 4.73 17.25 25.32
N ALA A 286 6.01 17.17 25.65
CA ALA A 286 7.01 16.41 24.93
C ALA A 286 6.62 14.92 24.92
N SER A 287 5.89 14.50 23.89
CA SER A 287 5.63 13.07 23.65
C SER A 287 6.99 12.39 23.49
N ALA A 288 7.30 11.47 24.40
CA ALA A 288 8.49 10.64 24.32
C ALA A 288 8.47 9.89 22.98
N THR A 289 9.29 10.32 22.03
CA THR A 289 9.42 9.66 20.73
C THR A 289 10.48 8.58 20.85
N GLN A 290 10.22 7.41 20.24
CA GLN A 290 11.22 6.35 20.23
C GLN A 290 12.45 6.79 19.42
N PRO A 291 13.69 6.59 19.92
CA PRO A 291 14.89 6.90 19.17
C PRO A 291 14.95 6.09 17.87
N ARG A 292 14.79 6.76 16.73
CA ARG A 292 14.83 6.12 15.40
C ARG A 292 16.11 5.31 15.17
N GLU A 293 17.21 5.74 15.77
CA GLU A 293 18.51 5.07 15.73
C GLU A 293 18.51 3.63 16.28
N TRP A 294 17.63 3.29 17.22
CA TRP A 294 17.52 1.90 17.72
C TRP A 294 17.07 0.92 16.65
N PHE A 295 16.28 1.41 15.69
CA PHE A 295 15.75 0.63 14.57
C PHE A 295 16.69 0.64 13.36
N SER A 296 17.78 1.43 13.37
CA SER A 296 18.74 1.43 12.27
C SER A 296 19.46 0.09 12.13
N GLY A 297 19.48 -0.46 10.92
CA GLY A 297 20.06 -1.77 10.63
C GLY A 297 19.28 -2.94 11.20
N ILE A 298 18.07 -2.70 11.75
CA ILE A 298 17.17 -3.75 12.17
C ILE A 298 16.70 -4.54 10.95
N ARG A 299 16.28 -5.77 11.18
CA ARG A 299 15.88 -6.65 10.10
C ARG A 299 14.68 -7.47 10.49
N ARG A 300 13.90 -7.85 9.49
CA ARG A 300 12.77 -8.75 9.67
C ARG A 300 13.22 -10.11 10.25
N LEU A 301 12.49 -10.59 11.24
CA LEU A 301 12.68 -11.91 11.82
C LEU A 301 11.96 -12.96 10.97
N ASP A 302 12.69 -14.00 10.54
CA ASP A 302 12.09 -15.15 9.86
C ASP A 302 12.11 -16.37 10.78
N LEU A 303 10.93 -16.83 11.22
CA LEU A 303 10.73 -18.01 12.06
C LEU A 303 10.26 -19.25 11.27
N THR A 304 10.66 -19.38 10.01
CA THR A 304 10.46 -20.62 9.25
C THR A 304 11.25 -21.77 9.93
N LEU A 305 10.60 -22.56 10.79
CA LEU A 305 11.23 -23.66 11.56
C LEU A 305 10.81 -25.05 11.08
N ALA A 306 9.58 -25.23 10.61
CA ALA A 306 9.04 -26.55 10.24
C ALA A 306 8.91 -26.74 8.73
N LYS A 307 8.32 -25.78 8.01
CA LYS A 307 7.99 -25.90 6.59
C LYS A 307 8.29 -24.59 5.86
N PRO A 308 8.70 -24.61 4.57
CA PRO A 308 8.90 -23.39 3.80
C PRO A 308 7.58 -22.60 3.68
N ARG A 309 7.68 -21.27 3.69
CA ARG A 309 6.52 -20.39 3.54
C ARG A 309 5.80 -20.65 2.20
N PRO A 310 4.47 -20.82 2.21
CA PRO A 310 3.68 -20.90 0.98
C PRO A 310 3.66 -19.54 0.26
N ALA A 311 3.37 -19.57 -1.04
CA ALA A 311 3.25 -18.35 -1.86
C ALA A 311 2.09 -17.44 -1.42
N ALA A 312 1.00 -18.03 -0.90
CA ALA A 312 -0.12 -17.31 -0.31
C ALA A 312 -0.30 -17.79 1.14
N ARG A 313 -0.59 -16.84 2.04
CA ARG A 313 -0.77 -17.12 3.46
C ARG A 313 -2.13 -17.79 3.70
N SER A 314 -2.16 -18.88 4.46
CA SER A 314 -3.43 -19.56 4.81
C SER A 314 -4.14 -18.92 6.00
N TYR A 315 -3.40 -18.16 6.82
CA TYR A 315 -3.82 -17.59 8.11
C TYR A 315 -4.22 -18.64 9.15
N ARG A 316 -4.08 -19.94 8.86
CA ARG A 316 -4.41 -20.99 9.80
C ARG A 316 -3.41 -20.98 10.94
N ALA A 317 -3.92 -20.99 12.16
CA ALA A 317 -3.13 -20.99 13.37
C ALA A 317 -3.52 -22.15 14.27
N ALA A 318 -2.61 -22.50 15.17
CA ALA A 318 -2.87 -23.43 16.26
C ALA A 318 -2.28 -22.85 17.56
N THR A 319 -2.72 -23.41 18.68
CA THR A 319 -2.28 -23.00 20.02
C THR A 319 -1.54 -24.15 20.69
N GLU A 320 -0.40 -23.86 21.31
CA GLU A 320 0.34 -24.79 22.15
C GLU A 320 0.49 -24.20 23.56
N LEU A 321 0.25 -25.01 24.59
CA LEU A 321 0.41 -24.60 25.99
C LEU A 321 1.59 -25.35 26.61
N VAL A 322 2.63 -24.62 27.00
CA VAL A 322 3.85 -25.17 27.60
C VAL A 322 3.84 -24.84 29.10
N GLU A 323 3.89 -25.86 29.94
CA GLU A 323 3.94 -25.70 31.40
C GLU A 323 5.24 -25.02 31.84
N VAL A 324 5.12 -23.98 32.68
CA VAL A 324 6.26 -23.30 33.28
C VAL A 324 6.69 -24.09 34.53
N PRO A 325 7.94 -24.56 34.62
CA PRO A 325 8.39 -25.34 35.77
C PRO A 325 8.16 -24.63 37.11
N ALA A 326 7.71 -25.38 38.11
CA ALA A 326 7.44 -24.86 39.45
C ALA A 326 8.65 -24.07 40.00
N GLY A 327 8.36 -22.88 40.55
CA GLY A 327 9.36 -21.97 41.11
C GLY A 327 10.27 -21.28 40.08
N LEU A 328 10.14 -21.53 38.77
CA LEU A 328 10.96 -20.82 37.76
C LEU A 328 10.64 -19.32 37.74
N SER A 329 9.37 -18.94 37.74
CA SER A 329 8.94 -17.53 37.79
C SER A 329 9.43 -16.82 39.06
N GLU A 330 9.47 -17.52 40.19
CA GLU A 330 10.02 -16.98 41.45
C GLU A 330 11.53 -16.74 41.34
N ARG A 331 12.28 -17.69 40.75
CA ARG A 331 13.71 -17.52 40.48
C ARG A 331 13.99 -16.36 39.52
N VAL A 332 13.16 -16.20 38.48
CA VAL A 332 13.21 -15.03 37.60
C VAL A 332 13.01 -13.74 38.39
N GLY A 333 12.00 -13.69 39.27
CA GLY A 333 11.77 -12.53 40.13
C GLY A 333 12.93 -12.22 41.09
N ILE A 334 13.58 -13.25 41.65
CA ILE A 334 14.78 -13.07 42.48
C ILE A 334 15.94 -12.50 41.67
N GLU A 335 16.19 -13.04 40.48
CA GLU A 335 17.31 -12.63 39.65
C GLU A 335 17.10 -11.27 39.00
N ALA A 336 15.87 -10.96 38.57
CA ALA A 336 15.48 -9.63 38.09
C ALA A 336 15.74 -8.56 39.17
N ARG A 337 15.34 -8.84 40.42
CA ARG A 337 15.66 -7.97 41.57
C ARG A 337 17.16 -7.82 41.82
N ARG A 338 17.95 -8.89 41.65
CA ARG A 338 19.41 -8.85 41.81
C ARG A 338 20.07 -7.96 40.76
N LEU A 339 19.54 -7.98 39.53
CA LEU A 339 20.02 -7.19 38.40
C LEU A 339 19.43 -5.77 38.36
N GLY A 340 18.45 -5.47 39.20
CA GLY A 340 17.76 -4.18 39.24
C GLY A 340 16.84 -3.93 38.05
N ILE A 341 16.26 -4.99 37.45
CA ILE A 341 15.39 -4.95 36.27
C ILE A 341 14.01 -5.57 36.55
N THR A 342 13.06 -5.42 35.63
CA THR A 342 11.74 -6.04 35.73
C THR A 342 11.74 -7.52 35.30
N PRO A 343 10.83 -8.36 35.86
CA PRO A 343 10.63 -9.72 35.36
C PRO A 343 10.24 -9.78 33.88
N ALA A 344 9.44 -8.82 33.40
CA ALA A 344 9.04 -8.74 31.98
C ALA A 344 10.27 -8.57 31.07
N ALA A 345 11.18 -7.66 31.43
CA ALA A 345 12.44 -7.48 30.70
C ALA A 345 13.35 -8.71 30.78
N PHE A 346 13.34 -9.44 31.91
CA PHE A 346 14.09 -10.69 32.02
C PHE A 346 13.61 -11.75 31.01
N TRP A 347 12.29 -11.95 30.92
CA TRP A 347 11.70 -12.88 29.95
C TRP A 347 11.94 -12.43 28.50
N LEU A 348 11.68 -11.16 28.17
CA LEU A 348 11.87 -10.61 26.82
C LEU A 348 13.35 -10.61 26.41
N GLY A 349 14.26 -10.28 27.31
CA GLY A 349 15.70 -10.24 27.05
C GLY A 349 16.26 -11.64 26.85
N THR A 350 15.76 -12.61 27.61
CA THR A 350 16.11 -14.03 27.40
C THR A 350 15.55 -14.56 26.08
N LEU A 351 14.33 -14.16 25.71
CA LEU A 351 13.75 -14.50 24.41
C LEU A 351 14.58 -13.88 23.27
N THR A 352 15.03 -12.64 23.46
CA THR A 352 15.90 -11.94 22.50
C THR A 352 17.20 -12.71 22.27
N MET A 353 17.87 -13.13 23.35
CA MET A 353 19.06 -13.98 23.28
C MET A 353 18.77 -15.33 22.62
N PHE A 354 17.64 -15.97 22.98
CA PHE A 354 17.23 -17.24 22.42
C PHE A 354 17.05 -17.17 20.90
N ILE A 355 16.27 -16.21 20.41
CA ILE A 355 16.01 -16.01 18.99
C ILE A 355 17.29 -15.60 18.25
N ALA A 356 18.11 -14.72 18.84
CA ALA A 356 19.37 -14.30 18.24
C ALA A 356 20.31 -15.49 18.00
N ARG A 357 20.39 -16.41 18.96
CA ARG A 357 21.16 -17.65 18.86
C ARG A 357 20.53 -18.68 17.92
N LEU A 358 19.21 -18.76 17.91
CA LEU A 358 18.45 -19.69 17.06
C LEU A 358 18.54 -19.32 15.57
N ARG A 359 18.49 -18.03 15.24
CA ARG A 359 18.46 -17.50 13.86
C ARG A 359 19.76 -16.85 13.39
N GLU A 360 20.81 -16.92 14.21
CA GLU A 360 22.13 -16.30 13.94
C GLU A 360 21.98 -14.80 13.57
N ARG A 361 21.09 -14.10 14.29
CA ARG A 361 20.71 -12.72 13.96
C ARG A 361 20.70 -11.85 15.20
N SER A 362 21.64 -10.92 15.27
CA SER A 362 21.83 -10.10 16.48
C SER A 362 20.90 -8.91 16.62
N ARG A 363 20.27 -8.43 15.54
CA ARG A 363 19.33 -7.30 15.56
C ARG A 363 18.09 -7.63 14.74
N PHE A 364 16.92 -7.58 15.36
CA PHE A 364 15.63 -7.86 14.73
C PHE A 364 14.49 -7.17 15.48
N VAL A 365 13.32 -7.06 14.87
CA VAL A 365 12.15 -6.47 15.51
C VAL A 365 11.23 -7.56 16.09
N LEU A 366 10.66 -7.29 17.25
CA LEU A 366 9.50 -7.98 17.82
C LEU A 366 8.40 -6.95 18.10
N ALA A 367 7.17 -7.36 18.34
CA ALA A 367 6.18 -6.46 18.93
C ALA A 367 5.92 -6.83 20.39
N VAL A 368 5.79 -5.83 21.23
CA VAL A 368 5.44 -5.98 22.64
C VAL A 368 4.11 -5.26 22.86
N PRO A 369 3.00 -5.99 23.09
CA PRO A 369 1.73 -5.37 23.47
C PRO A 369 1.86 -4.65 24.81
N VAL A 370 1.63 -3.35 24.82
CA VAL A 370 1.57 -2.51 26.03
C VAL A 370 0.12 -2.45 26.51
N ASP A 371 -0.12 -2.80 27.77
CA ASP A 371 -1.45 -2.77 28.37
C ASP A 371 -1.79 -1.34 28.84
N THR A 372 -2.52 -0.59 28.02
CA THR A 372 -2.80 0.82 28.30
C THR A 372 -3.67 1.06 29.54
N ARG A 373 -4.28 0.01 30.12
CA ARG A 373 -5.01 0.10 31.41
C ARG A 373 -4.17 0.73 32.52
N MET A 374 -2.85 0.50 32.48
CA MET A 374 -1.93 1.07 33.47
C MET A 374 -1.98 2.60 33.47
N HIS A 375 -2.21 3.25 32.33
CA HIS A 375 -2.26 4.71 32.24
C HIS A 375 -3.54 5.34 32.79
N ALA A 376 -4.58 4.53 33.00
CA ALA A 376 -5.91 4.99 33.42
C ALA A 376 -6.40 4.33 34.71
N GLU A 377 -5.52 3.63 35.44
CA GLU A 377 -5.90 2.87 36.65
C GLU A 377 -7.10 1.92 36.43
N ALA A 378 -7.29 1.45 35.19
CA ALA A 378 -8.45 0.69 34.75
C ALA A 378 -8.11 -0.82 34.66
N LEU A 379 -7.44 -1.36 35.68
CA LEU A 379 -6.82 -2.70 35.63
C LEU A 379 -7.84 -3.85 35.55
N ASP A 380 -9.08 -3.62 35.95
CA ASP A 380 -10.21 -4.56 35.86
C ASP A 380 -11.13 -4.28 34.67
N ALA A 381 -10.82 -3.30 33.81
CA ALA A 381 -11.63 -2.98 32.64
C ALA A 381 -11.48 -4.00 31.50
N VAL A 382 -12.59 -4.35 30.86
CA VAL A 382 -12.65 -5.22 29.69
C VAL A 382 -12.71 -4.37 28.42
N GLY A 383 -11.86 -4.65 27.43
CA GLY A 383 -11.78 -3.87 26.19
C GLY A 383 -10.48 -4.08 25.41
N PHE A 384 -10.26 -3.29 24.36
CA PHE A 384 -9.04 -3.31 23.56
C PHE A 384 -7.97 -2.37 24.15
N PHE A 385 -7.17 -2.84 25.09
CA PHE A 385 -6.11 -2.04 25.73
C PHE A 385 -4.69 -2.50 25.38
N GLY A 386 -4.52 -3.74 24.89
CA GLY A 386 -3.23 -4.26 24.46
C GLY A 386 -2.78 -3.68 23.11
N VAL A 387 -2.01 -2.59 23.14
CA VAL A 387 -1.51 -1.92 21.93
C VAL A 387 -0.13 -2.45 21.57
N PRO A 388 0.07 -3.10 20.40
CA PRO A 388 1.38 -3.59 19.99
C PRO A 388 2.34 -2.45 19.65
N ILE A 389 3.49 -2.43 20.30
CA ILE A 389 4.58 -1.48 20.02
C ILE A 389 5.79 -2.23 19.46
N PRO A 390 6.39 -1.79 18.33
CA PRO A 390 7.61 -2.40 17.81
C PRO A 390 8.76 -2.24 18.79
N PHE A 391 9.44 -3.34 19.10
CA PHE A 391 10.54 -3.42 20.03
C PHE A 391 11.84 -3.78 19.28
N PRO A 392 12.90 -2.96 19.37
CA PRO A 392 14.17 -3.20 18.70
C PRO A 392 15.02 -4.20 19.51
N ALA A 393 14.81 -5.48 19.24
CA ALA A 393 15.51 -6.57 19.91
C ALA A 393 16.97 -6.67 19.42
N GLU A 394 17.89 -6.79 20.39
CA GLU A 394 19.32 -6.84 20.13
C GLU A 394 20.03 -7.77 21.11
N ALA A 395 20.88 -8.66 20.60
CA ALA A 395 21.81 -9.48 21.37
C ALA A 395 22.97 -9.96 20.49
N ALA A 396 24.19 -9.50 20.80
CA ALA A 396 25.41 -9.96 20.12
C ALA A 396 26.03 -11.18 20.84
N PRO A 397 26.67 -12.15 20.13
CA PRO A 397 27.23 -13.35 20.75
C PRO A 397 28.33 -13.09 21.79
N ASP A 398 29.07 -12.00 21.67
CA ASP A 398 30.16 -11.57 22.55
C ASP A 398 29.67 -10.72 23.73
N GLU A 399 28.41 -10.29 23.71
CA GLU A 399 27.81 -9.48 24.75
C GLU A 399 27.57 -10.29 26.03
N SER A 400 27.67 -9.62 27.19
CA SER A 400 27.32 -10.21 28.48
C SER A 400 25.80 -10.36 28.60
N VAL A 401 25.34 -11.50 29.13
CA VAL A 401 23.92 -11.76 29.41
C VAL A 401 23.28 -10.63 30.22
N ALA A 402 23.95 -10.18 31.28
CA ALA A 402 23.44 -9.10 32.13
C ALA A 402 23.33 -7.74 31.41
N GLU A 403 24.12 -7.51 30.36
CA GLU A 403 24.05 -6.27 29.57
C GLU A 403 22.81 -6.28 28.67
N VAL A 404 22.58 -7.39 27.97
CA VAL A 404 21.37 -7.57 27.15
C VAL A 404 20.11 -7.39 27.98
N LEU A 405 20.06 -8.00 29.18
CA LEU A 405 18.90 -7.89 30.07
C LEU A 405 18.66 -6.45 30.55
N ARG A 406 19.72 -5.72 30.95
CA ARG A 406 19.61 -4.31 31.38
C ARG A 406 19.19 -3.39 30.23
N ARG A 407 19.79 -3.54 29.04
CA ARG A 407 19.39 -2.79 27.84
C ARG A 407 17.93 -3.07 27.46
N THR A 408 17.50 -4.32 27.60
CA THR A 408 16.10 -4.71 27.34
C THR A 408 15.15 -4.01 28.30
N ASP A 409 15.50 -3.93 29.59
CA ASP A 409 14.70 -3.26 30.60
C ASP A 409 14.62 -1.75 30.37
N GLU A 410 15.75 -1.11 30.06
CA GLU A 410 15.80 0.31 29.70
C GLU A 410 14.91 0.63 28.49
N ARG A 411 15.05 -0.14 27.40
CA ARG A 411 14.22 0.02 26.20
C ARG A 411 12.74 -0.23 26.49
N LEU A 412 12.42 -1.28 27.23
CA LEU A 412 11.04 -1.62 27.59
C LEU A 412 10.41 -0.54 28.48
N GLY A 413 11.16 -0.02 29.45
CA GLY A 413 10.73 1.08 30.33
C GLY A 413 10.29 2.31 29.54
N MET A 414 11.04 2.67 28.49
CA MET A 414 10.62 3.74 27.59
C MET A 414 9.32 3.42 26.86
N HIS A 415 9.09 2.19 26.39
CA HIS A 415 7.85 1.80 25.68
C HIS A 415 6.60 1.85 26.57
N LEU A 416 6.76 1.95 27.89
CA LEU A 416 5.68 2.07 28.87
C LEU A 416 5.34 3.53 29.20
N GLU A 417 5.96 4.51 28.55
CA GLU A 417 5.60 5.92 28.72
C GLU A 417 4.30 6.27 27.99
N LYS A 418 3.52 7.18 28.58
CA LYS A 418 2.27 7.66 27.97
C LYS A 418 2.57 8.31 26.62
N GLY A 419 1.74 8.02 25.62
CA GLY A 419 1.77 8.69 24.31
C GLY A 419 2.61 8.02 23.22
N ILE A 420 3.43 7.01 23.55
CA ILE A 420 4.16 6.24 22.52
C ILE A 420 3.17 5.47 21.64
N SER A 421 3.40 5.51 20.33
CA SER A 421 2.55 4.85 19.35
C SER A 421 3.33 4.04 18.33
N PHE A 422 2.67 3.02 17.78
CA PHE A 422 3.19 2.24 16.65
C PHE A 422 3.58 3.13 15.45
N SER A 423 2.85 4.22 15.25
CA SER A 423 3.06 5.20 14.16
C SER A 423 4.43 5.87 14.20
N ASP A 424 5.04 6.02 15.38
CA ASP A 424 6.25 6.82 15.55
C ASP A 424 7.48 6.20 14.87
N THR A 425 7.48 4.86 14.72
CA THR A 425 8.61 4.10 14.16
C THR A 425 8.32 3.44 12.82
N MET A 426 7.07 3.55 12.33
CA MET A 426 6.62 2.89 11.10
C MET A 426 7.47 3.25 9.87
N SER A 427 7.81 4.52 9.69
CA SER A 427 8.64 4.97 8.56
C SER A 427 10.04 4.35 8.58
N THR A 428 10.62 4.20 9.77
CA THR A 428 11.96 3.60 9.92
C THR A 428 11.91 2.09 9.66
N LEU A 429 10.88 1.39 10.14
CA LEU A 429 10.68 -0.03 9.87
C LEU A 429 10.48 -0.33 8.38
N VAL A 430 9.70 0.50 7.68
CA VAL A 430 9.49 0.36 6.23
C VAL A 430 10.79 0.63 5.46
N ALA A 431 11.56 1.66 5.84
CA ALA A 431 12.84 1.98 5.22
C ALA A 431 13.88 0.83 5.36
N GLU A 432 13.84 0.11 6.48
CA GLU A 432 14.69 -1.07 6.74
C GLU A 432 14.15 -2.36 6.05
N GLY A 433 13.06 -2.26 5.28
CA GLY A 433 12.52 -3.36 4.47
C GLY A 433 11.73 -4.40 5.26
N LEU A 434 11.06 -4.02 6.36
CA LEU A 434 10.29 -4.94 7.21
C LEU A 434 8.86 -5.21 6.70
N TYR A 435 8.57 -4.98 5.44
CA TYR A 435 7.25 -5.25 4.85
C TYR A 435 7.25 -6.50 3.97
N ARG A 436 6.11 -7.20 3.94
CA ARG A 436 5.83 -8.30 3.02
C ARG A 436 4.36 -8.22 2.63
N GLU A 437 4.06 -8.58 1.38
CA GLU A 437 2.69 -8.64 0.88
C GLU A 437 1.81 -9.51 1.79
N ASN A 438 0.64 -9.00 2.17
CA ASN A 438 -0.36 -9.69 3.02
C ASN A 438 0.18 -10.15 4.40
N ALA A 439 1.16 -9.44 4.97
CA ALA A 439 1.66 -9.67 6.32
C ALA A 439 1.71 -8.38 7.14
N PRO A 440 1.49 -8.44 8.47
CA PRO A 440 1.73 -7.29 9.33
C PRO A 440 3.22 -6.94 9.31
N LEU A 441 3.53 -5.66 9.58
CA LEU A 441 4.92 -5.15 9.62
C LEU A 441 5.80 -5.87 10.64
N VAL A 442 5.19 -6.39 11.72
CA VAL A 442 5.85 -7.22 12.70
C VAL A 442 5.02 -8.48 12.86
N GLU A 443 5.63 -9.65 12.71
CA GLU A 443 4.92 -10.94 12.67
C GLU A 443 5.11 -11.77 13.96
N VAL A 444 6.00 -11.33 14.86
CA VAL A 444 6.35 -12.06 16.09
C VAL A 444 6.14 -11.18 17.30
N TYR A 445 5.26 -11.62 18.19
CA TYR A 445 4.82 -10.85 19.35
C TYR A 445 5.25 -11.55 20.64
N PHE A 446 5.66 -10.75 21.62
CA PHE A 446 5.91 -11.21 22.99
C PHE A 446 5.02 -10.43 23.95
N ASN A 447 4.12 -11.15 24.62
CA ASN A 447 3.20 -10.62 25.61
C ASN A 447 3.52 -11.18 26.99
N TYR A 448 3.75 -10.30 27.96
CA TYR A 448 3.96 -10.67 29.35
C TYR A 448 2.77 -10.18 30.18
N LEU A 449 1.96 -11.11 30.68
CA LEU A 449 0.85 -10.79 31.58
C LEU A 449 1.40 -10.76 33.01
N PRO A 450 1.55 -9.58 33.64
CA PRO A 450 2.13 -9.50 34.97
C PRO A 450 1.25 -10.21 36.01
N PRO A 451 1.86 -10.73 37.11
CA PRO A 451 1.11 -11.31 38.21
C PRO A 451 0.12 -10.28 38.78
N ARG A 452 -1.18 -10.59 38.75
CA ARG A 452 -2.25 -9.80 39.38
C ARG A 452 -2.91 -10.53 40.55
N GLY A 453 -2.40 -11.71 40.90
CA GLY A 453 -3.10 -12.63 41.78
C GLY A 453 -4.35 -13.18 41.11
N LEU A 454 -4.36 -13.21 39.76
CA LEU A 454 -5.47 -13.70 38.97
C LEU A 454 -5.59 -15.21 39.20
N LYS A 455 -6.52 -15.59 40.06
CA LYS A 455 -6.88 -17.00 40.25
C LYS A 455 -8.04 -17.31 39.33
N LEU A 456 -8.04 -18.52 38.79
CA LEU A 456 -9.16 -19.10 38.05
C LEU A 456 -9.90 -20.09 38.97
N PRO A 457 -10.63 -19.62 40.00
CA PRO A 457 -11.21 -20.51 41.00
C PRO A 457 -12.26 -21.41 40.35
N GLY A 458 -12.06 -22.72 40.47
CA GLY A 458 -12.96 -23.71 39.89
C GLY A 458 -12.90 -23.83 38.36
N LEU A 459 -11.87 -23.27 37.72
CA LEU A 459 -11.67 -23.32 36.27
C LEU A 459 -10.26 -23.81 35.92
N GLU A 460 -10.15 -24.61 34.87
CA GLU A 460 -8.88 -25.08 34.31
C GLU A 460 -8.78 -24.65 32.85
N MET A 461 -7.68 -24.01 32.44
CA MET A 461 -7.50 -23.59 31.04
C MET A 461 -7.16 -24.77 30.14
N LEU A 462 -7.75 -24.79 28.94
CA LEU A 462 -7.48 -25.80 27.91
C LEU A 462 -6.68 -25.20 26.74
N PRO A 463 -5.81 -25.98 26.08
CA PRO A 463 -5.06 -25.54 24.91
C PRO A 463 -5.98 -25.46 23.68
N ALA A 464 -6.69 -24.34 23.53
CA ALA A 464 -7.59 -24.08 22.42
C ALA A 464 -7.38 -22.67 21.85
N GLY A 465 -7.41 -22.57 20.52
CA GLY A 465 -7.28 -21.34 19.75
C GLY A 465 -8.47 -21.08 18.83
N THR A 466 -8.44 -19.92 18.17
CA THR A 466 -9.47 -19.52 17.19
C THR A 466 -9.27 -20.18 15.83
N GLY A 467 -8.17 -20.91 15.64
CA GLY A 467 -7.79 -21.54 14.38
C GLY A 467 -7.20 -20.59 13.34
N HIS A 468 -7.19 -19.27 13.60
CA HIS A 468 -6.74 -18.25 12.65
C HIS A 468 -5.92 -17.14 13.32
N SER A 469 -4.86 -16.68 12.65
CA SER A 469 -4.05 -15.54 13.10
C SER A 469 -3.34 -14.86 11.92
N ASP A 470 -3.19 -13.55 12.01
CA ASP A 470 -2.37 -12.71 11.14
C ASP A 470 -0.89 -12.64 11.60
N LEU A 471 -0.53 -13.28 12.71
CA LEU A 471 0.84 -13.37 13.24
C LEU A 471 1.51 -14.69 12.86
N ASP A 472 2.84 -14.69 12.80
CA ASP A 472 3.62 -15.92 12.66
C ASP A 472 3.70 -16.65 14.00
N LEU A 473 3.95 -15.90 15.08
CA LEU A 473 4.04 -16.43 16.44
C LEU A 473 3.73 -15.35 17.48
N MET A 474 2.78 -15.62 18.37
CA MET A 474 2.52 -14.87 19.60
C MET A 474 2.95 -15.71 20.79
N ILE A 475 3.85 -15.17 21.61
CA ILE A 475 4.36 -15.79 22.84
C ILE A 475 3.76 -15.06 24.02
N SER A 476 2.86 -15.72 24.76
CA SER A 476 2.22 -15.15 25.94
C SER A 476 2.68 -15.87 27.20
N VAL A 477 3.36 -15.16 28.10
CA VAL A 477 3.80 -15.70 29.40
C VAL A 477 2.87 -15.16 30.48
N SER A 478 2.26 -16.07 31.25
CA SER A 478 1.45 -15.72 32.42
C SER A 478 1.94 -16.49 33.65
N PRO A 479 2.70 -15.84 34.56
CA PRO A 479 3.19 -16.48 35.77
C PRO A 479 2.07 -16.99 36.69
N ASP A 480 0.94 -16.27 36.78
CA ASP A 480 -0.20 -16.64 37.63
C ASP A 480 -0.89 -17.92 37.15
N LEU A 481 -0.92 -18.13 35.83
CA LEU A 481 -1.52 -19.31 35.21
C LEU A 481 -0.57 -20.51 35.16
N GLY A 482 0.74 -20.30 35.40
CA GLY A 482 1.74 -21.38 35.37
C GLY A 482 2.05 -21.94 33.98
N HIS A 483 1.64 -21.25 32.91
CA HIS A 483 1.84 -21.70 31.54
C HIS A 483 2.32 -20.58 30.62
N MET A 484 3.01 -20.97 29.55
CA MET A 484 3.34 -20.16 28.39
C MET A 484 2.48 -20.62 27.21
N ARG A 485 1.70 -19.71 26.64
CA ARG A 485 0.86 -19.95 25.46
C ARG A 485 1.59 -19.50 24.20
N LEU A 486 1.60 -20.35 23.19
CA LEU A 486 2.16 -20.08 21.87
C LEU A 486 1.02 -20.17 20.84
N ASP A 487 0.63 -19.07 20.24
CA ASP A 487 -0.28 -19.06 19.08
C ASP A 487 0.55 -18.90 17.81
N TYR A 488 0.49 -19.86 16.90
CA TYR A 488 1.45 -19.96 15.80
C TYR A 488 0.82 -20.29 14.46
N ASN A 489 1.43 -19.79 13.39
CA ASN A 489 1.00 -20.01 12.02
C ASN A 489 1.40 -21.41 11.51
N LEU A 490 0.41 -22.20 11.09
CA LEU A 490 0.57 -23.57 10.59
C LEU A 490 1.29 -23.67 9.24
N ASP A 491 1.43 -22.55 8.52
CA ASP A 491 2.17 -22.46 7.26
C ASP A 491 3.67 -22.75 7.46
N ILE A 492 4.23 -22.37 8.61
CA ILE A 492 5.67 -22.38 8.89
C ILE A 492 6.08 -23.13 10.15
N LEU A 493 5.12 -23.39 11.04
CA LEU A 493 5.32 -23.99 12.35
C LEU A 493 4.34 -25.18 12.54
N ASP A 494 4.73 -26.12 13.38
CA ASP A 494 3.88 -27.24 13.81
C ASP A 494 4.00 -27.45 15.32
N SER A 495 3.07 -28.21 15.92
CA SER A 495 3.02 -28.45 17.36
C SER A 495 4.34 -28.99 17.91
N SER A 496 5.00 -29.90 17.18
CA SER A 496 6.29 -30.46 17.63
C SER A 496 7.39 -29.41 17.71
N SER A 497 7.44 -28.51 16.73
CA SER A 497 8.41 -27.42 16.63
C SER A 497 8.13 -26.34 17.68
N CYS A 498 6.86 -25.99 17.91
CA CYS A 498 6.46 -25.00 18.91
C CYS A 498 6.63 -25.51 20.35
N ALA A 499 6.25 -26.76 20.63
CA ALA A 499 6.51 -27.38 21.93
C ALA A 499 8.02 -27.55 22.18
N GLY A 500 8.82 -27.80 21.13
CA GLY A 500 10.28 -27.76 21.19
C GLY A 500 10.80 -26.36 21.54
N PHE A 501 10.41 -25.35 20.76
CA PHE A 501 10.76 -23.95 20.96
C PHE A 501 10.46 -23.48 22.40
N GLY A 502 9.26 -23.77 22.91
CA GLY A 502 8.86 -23.35 24.25
C GLY A 502 9.66 -24.04 25.36
N ARG A 503 9.94 -25.34 25.23
CA ARG A 503 10.78 -26.07 26.19
C ARG A 503 12.22 -25.56 26.18
N ASP A 504 12.81 -25.38 25.01
CA ASP A 504 14.18 -24.88 24.87
C ASP A 504 14.30 -23.44 25.39
N PHE A 505 13.27 -22.61 25.20
CA PHE A 505 13.22 -21.28 25.79
C PHE A 505 13.15 -21.32 27.34
N LEU A 506 12.31 -22.18 27.92
CA LEU A 506 12.22 -22.36 29.38
C LEU A 506 13.51 -22.93 29.98
N ASP A 507 14.17 -23.87 29.29
CA ASP A 507 15.50 -24.38 29.65
C ASP A 507 16.53 -23.24 29.69
N LEU A 508 16.48 -22.33 28.70
CA LEU A 508 17.37 -21.17 28.68
C LEU A 508 17.07 -20.19 29.83
N ILE A 509 15.80 -19.92 30.12
CA ILE A 509 15.42 -19.11 31.30
C ILE A 509 15.99 -19.74 32.57
N ALA A 510 15.88 -21.06 32.72
CA ALA A 510 16.45 -21.77 33.86
C ALA A 510 17.99 -21.65 33.92
N GLU A 511 18.68 -21.73 32.79
CA GLU A 511 20.14 -21.53 32.70
C GLU A 511 20.55 -20.11 33.11
N VAL A 512 19.83 -19.08 32.62
CA VAL A 512 20.10 -17.67 32.91
C VAL A 512 19.81 -17.32 34.37
N THR A 513 18.83 -17.97 35.01
CA THR A 513 18.61 -17.84 36.47
C THR A 513 19.65 -18.58 37.33
N GLY A 514 20.53 -19.37 36.72
CA GLY A 514 21.57 -20.13 37.41
C GLY A 514 22.95 -19.45 37.38
N PRO A 515 24.01 -20.10 37.93
CA PRO A 515 25.37 -19.57 37.92
C PRO A 515 25.93 -19.28 36.51
N ALA A 516 25.42 -19.98 35.50
CA ALA A 516 25.77 -19.83 34.09
C ALA A 516 25.28 -18.51 33.47
N GLY A 517 24.30 -17.82 34.08
CA GLY A 517 23.80 -16.51 33.64
C GLY A 517 24.81 -15.35 33.73
N THR A 518 26.05 -15.63 34.16
CA THR A 518 27.15 -14.65 34.23
C THR A 518 28.07 -14.66 33.00
N GLY A 519 27.80 -15.52 32.01
CA GLY A 519 28.58 -15.64 30.78
C GLY A 519 28.18 -14.67 29.66
N THR A 520 28.71 -14.93 28.46
CA THR A 520 28.31 -14.24 27.23
C THR A 520 27.16 -14.96 26.53
N VAL A 521 26.40 -14.23 25.71
CA VAL A 521 25.27 -14.77 24.95
C VAL A 521 25.67 -15.98 24.09
N GLY A 522 26.88 -15.98 23.53
CA GLY A 522 27.41 -17.06 22.70
C GLY A 522 27.68 -18.37 23.45
N ALA A 523 27.85 -18.32 24.78
CA ALA A 523 28.11 -19.49 25.62
C ALA A 523 26.81 -20.22 26.04
N LEU A 524 25.64 -19.58 25.85
CA LEU A 524 24.33 -20.13 26.21
C LEU A 524 23.99 -21.37 25.37
N ARG A 525 23.43 -22.40 26.02
CA ARG A 525 23.08 -23.66 25.36
C ARG A 525 21.72 -23.55 24.67
N VAL A 526 21.75 -23.21 23.38
CA VAL A 526 20.57 -23.29 22.52
C VAL A 526 20.64 -24.56 21.70
N ARG A 527 19.72 -25.51 21.94
CA ARG A 527 19.61 -26.73 21.14
C ARG A 527 19.09 -26.34 19.77
N ARG A 528 19.87 -26.61 18.72
CA ARG A 528 19.35 -26.54 17.36
C ARG A 528 18.51 -27.78 17.14
N THR A 529 17.21 -27.62 16.94
CA THR A 529 16.37 -28.70 16.43
C THR A 529 16.95 -29.18 15.10
N ALA A 530 17.45 -30.40 15.08
CA ALA A 530 17.95 -31.07 13.89
C ALA A 530 16.75 -31.31 12.95
N GLY A 531 16.53 -30.37 12.03
CA GLY A 531 15.38 -30.36 11.13
C GLY A 531 15.06 -28.98 10.54
N ALA A 532 15.59 -27.89 11.11
CA ALA A 532 15.42 -26.56 10.56
C ALA A 532 16.01 -26.47 9.14
N VAL A 533 15.14 -26.20 8.15
CA VAL A 533 15.55 -25.79 6.81
C VAL A 533 16.32 -24.48 6.96
N LEU A 534 17.65 -24.56 6.96
CA LEU A 534 18.51 -23.39 6.91
C LEU A 534 18.30 -22.72 5.55
N PRO A 535 18.00 -21.41 5.47
CA PRO A 535 18.33 -20.66 4.27
C PRO A 535 19.85 -20.71 4.14
N SER A 536 20.34 -21.25 3.03
CA SER A 536 21.77 -21.39 2.75
C SER A 536 22.48 -20.04 2.85
N SER A 537 23.32 -19.88 3.87
CA SER A 537 24.28 -18.80 4.00
C SER A 537 25.51 -19.11 3.14
N THR A 538 25.51 -18.61 1.91
CA THR A 538 26.74 -18.29 1.16
C THR A 538 26.53 -16.98 0.42
N GLU A 539 26.77 -15.88 1.13
CA GLU A 539 27.28 -14.66 0.50
C GLU A 539 28.74 -14.92 0.10
N THR A 540 28.94 -15.44 -1.11
CA THR A 540 30.13 -15.13 -1.91
C THR A 540 29.66 -15.00 -3.35
N GLY A 541 30.03 -13.87 -3.97
CA GLY A 541 29.49 -13.43 -5.24
C GLY A 541 29.64 -14.46 -6.36
N THR A 542 28.51 -14.93 -6.85
CA THR A 542 28.33 -15.42 -8.22
C THR A 542 26.85 -15.27 -8.57
N ALA A 543 26.57 -14.57 -9.66
CA ALA A 543 25.21 -14.43 -10.20
C ALA A 543 24.66 -15.82 -10.58
N VAL A 544 23.53 -16.18 -9.98
CA VAL A 544 22.72 -17.36 -10.33
C VAL A 544 21.33 -16.85 -10.74
N PRO A 545 20.68 -17.45 -11.76
CA PRO A 545 19.59 -16.83 -12.53
C PRO A 545 18.31 -16.70 -11.72
N ALA A 546 17.47 -15.74 -12.11
CA ALA A 546 16.16 -15.48 -11.52
C ALA A 546 15.25 -16.74 -11.57
N PRO A 547 14.51 -17.06 -10.49
CA PRO A 547 13.52 -18.13 -10.51
C PRO A 547 12.29 -17.68 -11.33
N GLU A 548 11.75 -18.62 -12.12
CA GLU A 548 10.51 -18.43 -12.87
C GLU A 548 9.33 -18.06 -11.94
N PRO A 549 8.41 -17.19 -12.39
CA PRO A 549 7.26 -16.78 -11.58
C PRO A 549 6.27 -17.95 -11.40
N PRO A 550 5.75 -18.18 -10.17
CA PRO A 550 4.75 -19.22 -9.93
C PRO A 550 3.41 -18.86 -10.59
N ALA A 551 2.73 -19.89 -11.09
CA ALA A 551 1.42 -19.78 -11.70
C ALA A 551 0.39 -19.17 -10.73
N VAL A 552 -0.27 -18.10 -11.19
CA VAL A 552 -1.34 -17.38 -10.48
C VAL A 552 -2.56 -18.31 -10.29
N PRO A 553 -3.05 -18.54 -9.05
CA PRO A 553 -4.33 -19.21 -8.85
C PRO A 553 -5.45 -18.33 -9.39
N ALA A 554 -6.30 -18.92 -10.22
CA ALA A 554 -7.47 -18.26 -10.80
C ALA A 554 -8.52 -17.96 -9.72
N SER A 555 -8.53 -16.72 -9.23
CA SER A 555 -9.72 -16.02 -8.73
C SER A 555 -9.42 -14.51 -8.61
N ARG A 556 -9.28 -13.82 -9.74
CA ARG A 556 -9.41 -12.35 -9.79
C ARG A 556 -10.80 -12.05 -10.33
N ALA A 557 -11.75 -11.82 -9.44
CA ALA A 557 -12.96 -11.08 -9.80
C ALA A 557 -12.49 -9.75 -10.43
N SER A 558 -13.04 -9.38 -11.58
CA SER A 558 -12.63 -8.18 -12.32
C SER A 558 -12.84 -6.94 -11.45
N ALA A 559 -11.79 -6.45 -10.80
CA ALA A 559 -11.82 -5.18 -10.10
C ALA A 559 -12.15 -4.08 -11.11
N ARG A 560 -13.16 -3.26 -10.81
CA ARG A 560 -13.47 -2.08 -11.63
C ARG A 560 -12.28 -1.12 -11.57
N PRO A 561 -11.93 -0.45 -12.69
CA PRO A 561 -10.86 0.54 -12.68
C PRO A 561 -11.18 1.66 -11.69
N SER A 562 -10.18 2.12 -10.94
CA SER A 562 -10.36 3.09 -9.85
C SER A 562 -9.57 4.38 -10.08
N VAL A 563 -9.84 5.42 -9.30
CA VAL A 563 -9.06 6.66 -9.21
C VAL A 563 -8.52 6.73 -7.80
N ALA A 564 -7.20 6.73 -7.68
CA ALA A 564 -6.53 6.84 -6.40
C ALA A 564 -6.52 8.30 -5.95
N LEU A 565 -7.04 8.62 -4.77
CA LEU A 565 -7.16 9.97 -4.24
C LEU A 565 -6.42 10.08 -2.91
N ALA A 566 -5.41 10.95 -2.83
CA ALA A 566 -4.68 11.24 -1.59
C ALA A 566 -4.61 12.76 -1.36
N ALA A 567 -4.63 13.18 -0.09
CA ALA A 567 -4.53 14.59 0.27
C ALA A 567 -3.71 14.81 1.55
N THR A 568 -3.12 16.00 1.67
CA THR A 568 -2.47 16.46 2.92
C THR A 568 -3.48 16.83 4.00
N PHE A 569 -4.77 16.77 3.72
CA PHE A 569 -5.86 17.05 4.65
C PHE A 569 -6.90 15.92 4.58
N ALA A 570 -7.89 15.90 5.46
CA ALA A 570 -8.92 14.88 5.47
C ALA A 570 -9.86 15.06 4.26
N LEU A 571 -10.14 13.97 3.55
CA LEU A 571 -10.95 14.05 2.33
C LEU A 571 -12.43 14.30 2.61
N GLY A 572 -12.96 13.89 3.76
CA GLY A 572 -14.38 14.04 4.10
C GLY A 572 -15.29 13.49 3.01
N ASP A 573 -16.27 14.28 2.58
CA ASP A 573 -17.23 13.89 1.53
C ASP A 573 -16.64 13.97 0.11
N LEU A 574 -15.44 14.53 -0.07
CA LEU A 574 -14.85 14.76 -1.39
C LEU A 574 -14.70 13.47 -2.21
N SER A 575 -14.36 12.35 -1.58
CA SER A 575 -14.24 11.05 -2.25
C SER A 575 -15.58 10.54 -2.78
N THR A 576 -16.63 10.66 -1.96
CA THR A 576 -18.01 10.32 -2.33
C THR A 576 -18.51 11.23 -3.44
N LEU A 577 -18.32 12.54 -3.31
CA LEU A 577 -18.70 13.53 -4.30
C LEU A 577 -17.96 13.33 -5.63
N LEU A 578 -16.67 12.98 -5.58
CA LEU A 578 -15.89 12.64 -6.77
C LEU A 578 -16.39 11.35 -7.42
N GLY A 579 -16.74 10.33 -6.61
CA GLY A 579 -17.35 9.10 -7.11
C GLY A 579 -18.67 9.35 -7.84
N LEU A 580 -19.52 10.23 -7.30
CA LEU A 580 -20.77 10.67 -7.93
C LEU A 580 -20.50 11.47 -9.21
N ALA A 581 -19.52 12.38 -9.20
CA ALA A 581 -19.15 13.15 -10.39
C ALA A 581 -18.56 12.28 -11.51
N LEU A 582 -18.01 11.11 -11.17
CA LEU A 582 -17.51 10.10 -12.11
C LEU A 582 -18.56 9.05 -12.51
N GLU A 583 -19.79 9.16 -12.02
CA GLU A 583 -20.87 8.22 -12.33
C GLU A 583 -21.15 8.18 -13.84
N GLY A 584 -21.10 6.99 -14.44
CA GLY A 584 -21.19 6.79 -15.90
C GLY A 584 -19.83 6.63 -16.63
N SER A 585 -18.70 6.92 -15.99
CA SER A 585 -17.36 6.65 -16.54
C SER A 585 -16.86 5.21 -16.29
N GLY A 586 -17.53 4.48 -15.38
CA GLY A 586 -17.13 3.13 -14.96
C GLY A 586 -15.97 3.09 -13.96
N LEU A 587 -15.52 4.26 -13.48
CA LEU A 587 -14.46 4.40 -12.47
C LEU A 587 -15.02 4.43 -11.05
N THR A 588 -14.30 3.85 -10.09
CA THR A 588 -14.53 4.03 -8.65
C THR A 588 -13.46 4.95 -8.04
N VAL A 589 -13.64 5.42 -6.81
CA VAL A 589 -12.61 6.19 -6.08
C VAL A 589 -12.05 5.32 -4.97
N ALA A 590 -10.72 5.32 -4.83
CA ALA A 590 -9.99 4.63 -3.77
C ALA A 590 -9.16 5.66 -3.00
N GLU A 591 -9.32 5.71 -1.69
CA GLU A 591 -8.70 6.73 -0.84
C GLU A 591 -7.34 6.28 -0.30
N GLY A 592 -6.36 7.17 -0.42
CA GLY A 592 -5.07 7.03 0.23
C GLY A 592 -5.11 7.41 1.72
N PRO A 593 -4.11 6.98 2.50
CA PRO A 593 -4.07 7.27 3.92
C PRO A 593 -3.97 8.77 4.19
N TYR A 594 -4.81 9.25 5.12
CA TYR A 594 -4.86 10.64 5.54
C TYR A 594 -3.49 11.17 6.00
N HIS A 595 -3.11 12.35 5.50
CA HIS A 595 -1.87 13.06 5.84
C HIS A 595 -0.58 12.26 5.65
N GLN A 596 -0.59 11.22 4.82
CA GLN A 596 0.58 10.40 4.52
C GLN A 596 0.95 10.46 3.05
N VAL A 597 0.69 11.59 2.38
CA VAL A 597 0.86 11.74 0.94
C VAL A 597 2.27 11.33 0.50
N LEU A 598 3.31 11.85 1.15
CA LEU A 598 4.70 11.55 0.77
C LEU A 598 5.03 10.06 0.92
N ALA A 599 4.62 9.44 2.04
CA ALA A 599 4.78 8.00 2.24
C ALA A 599 4.00 7.18 1.21
N ALA A 600 2.75 7.57 0.92
CA ALA A 600 1.89 6.91 -0.05
C ALA A 600 2.44 7.01 -1.49
N LEU A 601 3.15 8.09 -1.83
CA LEU A 601 3.84 8.24 -3.12
C LEU A 601 5.00 7.23 -3.28
N HIS A 602 5.66 6.90 -2.17
CA HIS A 602 6.76 5.93 -2.13
C HIS A 602 6.31 4.49 -1.98
N ASP A 603 5.08 4.25 -1.53
CA ASP A 603 4.53 2.90 -1.33
C ASP A 603 4.17 2.22 -2.67
N PRO A 604 4.91 1.16 -3.08
CA PRO A 604 4.61 0.43 -4.31
C PRO A 604 3.36 -0.47 -4.19
N SER A 605 2.90 -0.72 -2.96
CA SER A 605 1.67 -1.48 -2.66
C SER A 605 0.48 -0.58 -2.28
N GLY A 606 0.71 0.72 -2.17
CA GLY A 606 -0.31 1.69 -1.77
C GLY A 606 -1.31 2.00 -2.88
N VAL A 607 -2.42 2.64 -2.50
CA VAL A 607 -3.54 2.96 -3.39
C VAL A 607 -3.11 3.73 -4.65
N LEU A 608 -2.10 4.60 -4.54
CA LEU A 608 -1.55 5.37 -5.66
C LEU A 608 -0.79 4.49 -6.68
N SER A 609 -0.28 3.32 -6.27
CA SER A 609 0.46 2.36 -7.10
C SER A 609 -0.39 1.15 -7.53
N ASP A 610 -1.65 1.04 -7.06
CA ASP A 610 -2.53 -0.13 -7.27
C ASP A 610 -2.76 -0.43 -8.77
N PRO A 611 -2.52 -1.65 -9.29
CA PRO A 611 -2.71 -1.99 -10.70
C PRO A 611 -4.12 -1.74 -11.29
N SER A 612 -5.16 -1.58 -10.48
CA SER A 612 -6.52 -1.21 -10.91
C SER A 612 -6.74 0.30 -11.06
N ALA A 613 -5.87 1.14 -10.48
CA ALA A 613 -6.00 2.59 -10.59
C ALA A 613 -5.75 3.07 -12.03
N ALA A 614 -6.71 3.76 -12.62
CA ALA A 614 -6.60 4.35 -13.95
C ALA A 614 -5.83 5.68 -13.94
N ALA A 615 -5.94 6.45 -12.85
CA ALA A 615 -5.25 7.70 -12.60
C ALA A 615 -5.04 7.91 -11.09
N ALA A 616 -4.06 8.75 -10.74
CA ALA A 616 -3.80 9.17 -9.37
C ALA A 616 -4.08 10.67 -9.21
N VAL A 617 -4.69 11.07 -8.11
CA VAL A 617 -5.00 12.44 -7.73
C VAL A 617 -4.38 12.71 -6.36
N VAL A 618 -3.55 13.76 -6.29
CA VAL A 618 -2.81 14.15 -5.08
C VAL A 618 -3.10 15.62 -4.79
N LEU A 619 -3.74 15.90 -3.65
CA LEU A 619 -4.10 17.26 -3.25
C LEU A 619 -3.17 17.75 -2.14
N LEU A 620 -2.54 18.89 -2.34
CA LEU A 620 -1.53 19.46 -1.46
C LEU A 620 -1.95 20.86 -0.98
N ARG A 621 -1.72 21.14 0.30
CA ARG A 621 -1.68 22.49 0.87
C ARG A 621 -0.39 22.63 1.67
N ALA A 622 0.42 23.67 1.43
CA ALA A 622 1.65 23.86 2.19
C ALA A 622 1.40 24.17 3.68
N ALA A 623 0.26 24.76 4.01
CA ALA A 623 -0.17 24.96 5.40
C ALA A 623 -0.24 23.64 6.19
N ASP A 624 -0.52 22.52 5.51
CA ASP A 624 -0.62 21.22 6.15
C ASP A 624 0.76 20.68 6.58
N LEU A 625 1.86 21.12 5.97
CA LEU A 625 3.22 20.66 6.32
C LEU A 625 3.57 21.02 7.77
N GLY A 626 3.03 22.12 8.29
CA GLY A 626 3.21 22.57 9.67
C GLY A 626 2.21 21.99 10.67
N ARG A 627 1.30 21.10 10.25
CA ARG A 627 0.22 20.60 11.13
C ARG A 627 0.75 19.87 12.37
N PHE A 628 1.88 19.18 12.25
CA PHE A 628 2.49 18.38 13.32
C PHE A 628 3.68 19.07 14.01
N GLY A 629 3.89 20.36 13.74
CA GLY A 629 4.96 21.16 14.35
C GLY A 629 5.52 22.20 13.38
N ASP A 630 6.30 23.15 13.90
CA ASP A 630 6.98 24.14 13.07
C ASP A 630 7.95 23.46 12.09
N VAL A 631 7.78 23.73 10.80
CA VAL A 631 8.69 23.28 9.74
C VAL A 631 9.82 24.30 9.62
N SER A 632 11.07 23.88 9.80
CA SER A 632 12.22 24.76 9.56
C SER A 632 12.40 25.06 8.08
N ASP A 633 13.13 26.11 7.73
CA ASP A 633 13.42 26.44 6.34
C ASP A 633 14.27 25.34 5.66
N GLU A 634 15.13 24.66 6.42
CA GLU A 634 15.87 23.48 5.92
C GLU A 634 14.92 22.34 5.55
N LEU A 635 13.97 22.01 6.43
CA LEU A 635 13.00 20.93 6.17
C LEU A 635 12.04 21.30 5.03
N LEU A 636 11.61 22.57 4.92
CA LEU A 636 10.84 23.05 3.77
C LEU A 636 11.64 22.87 2.47
N ALA A 637 12.93 23.20 2.46
CA ALA A 637 13.77 23.03 1.28
C ALA A 637 13.91 21.54 0.89
N GLU A 638 14.12 20.66 1.87
CA GLU A 638 14.16 19.20 1.67
C GLU A 638 12.84 18.66 1.08
N LEU A 639 11.70 19.01 1.66
CA LEU A 639 10.39 18.63 1.15
C LEU A 639 10.11 19.21 -0.26
N GLY A 640 10.68 20.38 -0.56
CA GLY A 640 10.63 21.00 -1.88
C GLY A 640 11.41 20.22 -2.96
N GLU A 641 12.37 19.39 -2.57
CA GLU A 641 13.04 18.41 -3.44
C GLU A 641 12.27 17.08 -3.47
N GLU A 642 11.81 16.60 -2.31
CA GLU A 642 11.29 15.24 -2.15
C GLU A 642 9.91 15.05 -2.82
N TYR A 643 8.97 15.99 -2.64
CA TYR A 643 7.63 15.88 -3.24
C TYR A 643 7.68 15.80 -4.78
N PRO A 644 8.39 16.69 -5.50
CA PRO A 644 8.55 16.56 -6.95
C PRO A 644 9.22 15.26 -7.39
N ALA A 645 10.21 14.78 -6.64
CA ALA A 645 10.90 13.52 -6.95
C ALA A 645 9.97 12.32 -6.78
N ALA A 646 9.22 12.26 -5.69
CA ALA A 646 8.27 11.20 -5.39
C ALA A 646 7.13 11.13 -6.42
N LEU A 647 6.54 12.28 -6.78
CA LEU A 647 5.49 12.37 -7.79
C LEU A 647 5.97 11.94 -9.19
N ARG A 648 7.19 12.33 -9.56
CA ARG A 648 7.83 11.88 -10.81
C ARG A 648 8.07 10.37 -10.80
N SER A 649 8.62 9.85 -9.72
CA SER A 649 8.85 8.41 -9.56
C SER A 649 7.54 7.62 -9.65
N LEU A 650 6.45 8.12 -9.07
CA LEU A 650 5.12 7.50 -9.19
C LEU A 650 4.63 7.49 -10.66
N ALA A 651 4.71 8.63 -11.35
CA ALA A 651 4.28 8.73 -12.74
C ALA A 651 5.09 7.82 -13.68
N GLU A 652 6.41 7.76 -13.47
CA GLU A 652 7.32 6.89 -14.22
C GLU A 652 7.07 5.40 -13.93
N ARG A 653 6.94 5.03 -12.65
CA ARG A 653 6.75 3.64 -12.21
C ARG A 653 5.41 3.07 -12.64
N THR A 654 4.35 3.87 -12.61
CA THR A 654 2.99 3.41 -12.90
C THR A 654 2.57 3.61 -14.36
N GLY A 655 3.24 4.53 -15.09
CA GLY A 655 2.88 4.89 -16.46
C GLY A 655 1.50 5.55 -16.60
N ARG A 656 0.93 6.05 -15.49
CA ARG A 656 -0.44 6.60 -15.40
C ARG A 656 -0.43 8.11 -15.21
N PRO A 657 -1.54 8.79 -15.56
CA PRO A 657 -1.67 10.21 -15.28
C PRO A 657 -1.70 10.45 -13.76
N VAL A 658 -0.87 11.37 -13.31
CA VAL A 658 -0.87 11.89 -11.93
C VAL A 658 -1.36 13.33 -11.98
N ILE A 659 -2.45 13.63 -11.27
CA ILE A 659 -3.02 14.97 -11.16
C ILE A 659 -2.67 15.50 -9.78
N VAL A 660 -1.98 16.63 -9.73
CA VAL A 660 -1.51 17.27 -8.49
C VAL A 660 -2.24 18.59 -8.34
N GLY A 661 -3.12 18.69 -7.35
CA GLY A 661 -3.88 19.90 -7.05
C GLY A 661 -3.30 20.67 -5.86
N PHE A 662 -2.94 21.93 -6.06
CA PHE A 662 -2.60 22.86 -4.99
C PHE A 662 -3.85 23.65 -4.63
N LEU A 663 -4.37 23.42 -3.44
CA LEU A 663 -5.63 24.01 -2.98
C LEU A 663 -5.38 25.28 -2.15
N PRO A 664 -6.35 26.22 -2.10
CA PRO A 664 -6.20 27.43 -1.31
C PRO A 664 -6.03 27.11 0.19
N ALA A 665 -5.28 27.96 0.93
CA ALA A 665 -5.01 27.79 2.36
C ALA A 665 -4.97 29.15 3.11
N HIS A 666 -5.35 29.13 4.40
CA HIS A 666 -5.24 30.22 5.37
C HIS A 666 -4.51 29.68 6.63
N PRO A 667 -3.46 30.31 7.20
CA PRO A 667 -2.84 31.60 6.91
C PRO A 667 -1.63 31.50 5.95
N ALA A 668 -1.33 32.61 5.29
CA ALA A 668 -0.48 32.63 4.10
C ALA A 668 0.92 33.22 4.41
N GLU A 669 1.75 32.45 5.10
CA GLU A 669 3.16 32.79 5.27
C GLU A 669 3.88 32.77 3.93
N ASP A 670 4.66 33.81 3.62
CA ASP A 670 5.32 33.97 2.32
C ASP A 670 6.26 32.79 1.99
N ARG A 671 6.86 32.17 3.00
CA ARG A 671 7.73 30.99 2.85
C ARG A 671 6.96 29.76 2.33
N LEU A 672 5.73 29.52 2.81
CA LEU A 672 4.91 28.39 2.38
C LEU A 672 4.39 28.60 0.96
N ARG A 673 4.03 29.84 0.61
CA ARG A 673 3.71 30.21 -0.78
C ARG A 673 4.91 30.05 -1.70
N GLY A 674 6.10 30.42 -1.22
CA GLY A 674 7.36 30.19 -1.94
C GLY A 674 7.61 28.71 -2.22
N TRP A 675 7.36 27.85 -1.23
CA TRP A 675 7.46 26.39 -1.37
C TRP A 675 6.45 25.84 -2.40
N GLU A 676 5.18 26.24 -2.33
CA GLU A 676 4.17 25.78 -3.31
C GLU A 676 4.57 26.16 -4.73
N GLU A 677 4.99 27.39 -4.97
CA GLU A 677 5.40 27.81 -6.31
C GLU A 677 6.67 27.09 -6.77
N GLN A 678 7.61 26.81 -5.87
CA GLN A 678 8.80 26.00 -6.17
C GLN A 678 8.41 24.58 -6.61
N VAL A 679 7.55 23.88 -5.86
CA VAL A 679 7.09 22.52 -6.17
C VAL A 679 6.28 22.52 -7.46
N ARG A 680 5.34 23.47 -7.63
CA ARG A 680 4.55 23.64 -8.86
C ARG A 680 5.44 23.84 -10.08
N SER A 681 6.41 24.75 -9.99
CA SER A 681 7.34 25.05 -11.09
C SER A 681 8.12 23.80 -11.54
N ARG A 682 8.57 22.97 -10.60
CA ARG A 682 9.31 21.73 -10.89
C ARG A 682 8.45 20.63 -11.53
N LEU A 683 7.14 20.64 -11.25
CA LEU A 683 6.19 19.65 -11.76
C LEU A 683 5.55 20.05 -13.10
N ARG A 684 5.37 21.35 -13.40
CA ARG A 684 4.66 21.86 -14.59
C ARG A 684 5.16 21.30 -15.93
N ASP A 685 6.45 20.95 -16.01
CA ASP A 685 7.09 20.46 -17.24
C ASP A 685 7.29 18.93 -17.28
N GLN A 686 6.79 18.19 -16.28
CA GLN A 686 6.96 16.73 -16.22
C GLN A 686 5.90 15.99 -17.05
N ALA A 687 6.34 15.06 -17.89
CA ALA A 687 5.44 14.17 -18.62
C ALA A 687 4.65 13.28 -17.63
N GLY A 688 3.37 13.03 -17.92
CA GLY A 688 2.50 12.24 -17.07
C GLY A 688 1.95 12.95 -15.83
N ILE A 689 2.36 14.20 -15.54
CA ILE A 689 1.89 14.96 -14.38
C ILE A 689 1.10 16.20 -14.81
N ALA A 690 -0.14 16.32 -14.35
CA ALA A 690 -0.96 17.53 -14.49
C ALA A 690 -0.92 18.32 -13.18
N VAL A 691 -0.55 19.60 -13.24
CA VAL A 691 -0.53 20.49 -12.05
C VAL A 691 -1.70 21.45 -12.11
N LEU A 692 -2.55 21.45 -11.08
CA LEU A 692 -3.67 22.37 -10.90
C LEU A 692 -3.32 23.34 -9.77
N GLY A 693 -3.52 24.63 -9.99
CA GLY A 693 -3.32 25.65 -8.96
C GLY A 693 -4.61 26.09 -8.28
N PRO A 694 -4.54 26.91 -7.22
CA PRO A 694 -5.71 27.45 -6.54
C PRO A 694 -6.67 28.18 -7.49
N GLU A 695 -6.12 28.85 -8.51
CA GLU A 695 -6.87 29.55 -9.56
C GLU A 695 -7.79 28.62 -10.38
N THR A 696 -7.50 27.32 -10.40
CA THR A 696 -8.34 26.31 -11.08
C THR A 696 -9.66 26.08 -10.34
N PHE A 697 -9.69 26.39 -9.04
CA PHE A 697 -10.80 26.11 -8.13
C PHE A 697 -11.48 27.39 -7.62
N SER A 698 -10.96 28.57 -8.00
CA SER A 698 -11.42 29.87 -7.53
C SER A 698 -12.40 30.49 -8.53
N GLY A 699 -13.69 30.21 -8.38
CA GLY A 699 -14.76 30.92 -9.08
C GLY A 699 -15.36 32.04 -8.24
N ASP A 700 -15.90 33.09 -8.87
CA ASP A 700 -16.58 34.22 -8.20
C ASP A 700 -17.80 33.80 -7.35
N ASP A 701 -18.24 32.54 -7.45
CA ASP A 701 -19.43 31.98 -6.79
C ASP A 701 -19.21 31.59 -5.31
N PHE A 702 -17.95 31.51 -4.82
CA PHE A 702 -17.64 31.08 -3.45
C PHE A 702 -16.86 32.14 -2.67
N ALA A 703 -17.58 33.01 -1.94
CA ALA A 703 -16.98 34.12 -1.18
C ALA A 703 -16.06 33.67 -0.03
N ASP A 704 -16.25 32.48 0.53
CA ASP A 704 -15.39 31.86 1.55
C ASP A 704 -15.45 30.32 1.43
N PRO A 705 -14.44 29.66 0.84
CA PRO A 705 -14.44 28.21 0.66
C PRO A 705 -14.09 27.43 1.94
N PHE A 706 -13.63 28.13 2.98
CA PHE A 706 -13.06 27.50 4.17
C PHE A 706 -14.11 27.23 5.24
N ASP A 707 -13.91 26.12 5.94
CA ASP A 707 -14.62 25.83 7.18
C ASP A 707 -13.59 25.73 8.31
N ALA A 708 -13.38 26.84 9.01
CA ALA A 708 -12.39 26.91 10.08
C ALA A 708 -12.70 25.96 11.24
N GLU A 709 -13.99 25.62 11.45
CA GLU A 709 -14.42 24.74 12.53
C GLU A 709 -14.06 23.28 12.19
N THR A 710 -14.41 22.82 10.97
CA THR A 710 -14.06 21.45 10.55
C THR A 710 -12.59 21.27 10.14
N ASP A 711 -11.89 22.35 9.72
CA ASP A 711 -10.42 22.32 9.53
C ASP A 711 -9.70 22.11 10.87
N ALA A 712 -10.14 22.78 11.94
CA ALA A 712 -9.57 22.60 13.27
C ALA A 712 -9.85 21.19 13.82
N LEU A 713 -11.12 20.77 13.77
CA LEU A 713 -11.58 19.52 14.40
C LEU A 713 -11.12 18.25 13.67
N ALA A 714 -11.16 18.26 12.33
CA ALA A 714 -10.99 17.06 11.52
C ALA A 714 -9.97 17.22 10.39
N HIS A 715 -9.29 18.37 10.30
CA HIS A 715 -8.46 18.74 9.16
C HIS A 715 -9.23 18.66 7.85
N LEU A 716 -10.50 19.06 7.88
CA LEU A 716 -11.38 19.16 6.73
C LEU A 716 -11.54 20.65 6.37
N PRO A 717 -10.62 21.22 5.57
CA PRO A 717 -10.54 22.67 5.39
C PRO A 717 -11.67 23.34 4.64
N PHE A 718 -12.50 22.56 3.95
CA PHE A 718 -13.41 23.08 2.94
C PHE A 718 -14.85 22.79 3.31
N ARG A 719 -15.72 23.77 3.07
CA ARG A 719 -17.17 23.55 3.14
C ARG A 719 -17.63 22.59 2.06
N THR A 720 -18.75 21.91 2.30
CA THR A 720 -19.32 20.91 1.38
C THR A 720 -19.56 21.46 -0.03
N GLU A 721 -19.97 22.73 -0.17
CA GLU A 721 -20.20 23.36 -1.47
C GLU A 721 -18.91 23.48 -2.29
N PHE A 722 -17.80 23.84 -1.64
CA PHE A 722 -16.49 23.89 -2.28
C PHE A 722 -15.96 22.48 -2.58
N GLN A 723 -16.18 21.50 -1.70
CA GLN A 723 -15.84 20.10 -1.97
C GLN A 723 -16.58 19.56 -3.20
N ALA A 724 -17.86 19.93 -3.38
CA ALA A 724 -18.63 19.54 -4.57
C ALA A 724 -18.09 20.17 -5.86
N ALA A 725 -17.74 21.46 -5.82
CA ALA A 725 -17.10 22.14 -6.95
C ALA A 725 -15.73 21.52 -7.28
N LEU A 726 -14.93 21.21 -6.27
CA LEU A 726 -13.65 20.53 -6.39
C LEU A 726 -13.81 19.13 -7.00
N ALA A 727 -14.78 18.35 -6.54
CA ALA A 727 -15.10 17.03 -7.10
C ALA A 727 -15.43 17.08 -8.59
N LEU A 728 -16.27 18.03 -9.01
CA LEU A 728 -16.63 18.22 -10.43
C LEU A 728 -15.41 18.60 -11.28
N ALA A 729 -14.59 19.54 -10.79
CA ALA A 729 -13.36 19.94 -11.46
C ALA A 729 -12.39 18.76 -11.60
N LEU A 730 -12.17 17.99 -10.52
CA LEU A 730 -11.31 16.82 -10.53
C LEU A 730 -11.84 15.72 -11.46
N ALA A 731 -13.15 15.45 -11.47
CA ALA A 731 -13.77 14.48 -12.37
C ALA A 731 -13.52 14.85 -13.83
N GLU A 732 -13.70 16.13 -14.18
CA GLU A 732 -13.39 16.63 -15.53
C GLU A 732 -11.92 16.37 -15.88
N ARG A 733 -10.97 16.69 -14.98
CA ARG A 733 -9.53 16.49 -15.22
C ARG A 733 -9.12 15.01 -15.31
N VAL A 734 -9.67 14.16 -14.46
CA VAL A 734 -9.45 12.71 -14.49
C VAL A 734 -9.94 12.16 -15.82
N GLN A 735 -11.18 12.46 -16.19
CA GLN A 735 -11.71 12.05 -17.48
C GLN A 735 -10.88 12.61 -18.63
N ALA A 736 -10.45 13.88 -18.54
CA ALA A 736 -9.53 14.61 -19.45
C ALA A 736 -8.13 13.98 -19.60
N SER A 737 -7.74 13.07 -18.71
CA SER A 737 -6.43 12.41 -18.71
C SER A 737 -6.44 10.97 -19.28
N LEU A 738 -7.62 10.33 -19.34
CA LEU A 738 -7.79 8.90 -19.69
C LEU A 738 -8.10 8.54 -21.16
N ARG A 739 -8.72 9.42 -21.96
CA ARG A 739 -8.89 9.23 -23.42
C ARG A 739 -7.53 9.19 -24.16
N THR A 740 -7.57 8.81 -25.42
CA THR A 740 -6.35 8.59 -26.22
C THR A 740 -5.82 9.90 -26.79
N PRO A 741 -4.52 10.22 -26.71
CA PRO A 741 -3.97 11.35 -27.45
C PRO A 741 -4.06 11.12 -28.97
N PRO A 742 -4.18 12.19 -29.78
CA PRO A 742 -3.99 12.08 -31.22
C PRO A 742 -2.56 11.62 -31.52
N LYS A 743 -2.37 10.88 -32.63
CA LYS A 743 -1.03 10.44 -33.03
C LYS A 743 -0.24 11.57 -33.67
N VAL A 744 -0.94 12.53 -34.28
CA VAL A 744 -0.37 13.70 -34.93
C VAL A 744 -1.10 14.96 -34.50
N ILE A 745 -0.35 16.00 -34.13
CA ILE A 745 -0.87 17.34 -33.91
C ILE A 745 -0.31 18.24 -35.01
N ALA A 746 -1.21 18.65 -35.90
CA ALA A 746 -0.97 19.69 -36.88
C ALA A 746 -1.36 21.03 -36.27
N VAL A 747 -0.46 22.01 -36.32
CA VAL A 747 -0.67 23.32 -35.72
C VAL A 747 -0.35 24.42 -36.73
N ASP A 748 -1.12 25.49 -36.69
CA ASP A 748 -0.84 26.70 -37.47
C ASP A 748 0.27 27.57 -36.87
N GLY A 749 0.88 28.40 -37.72
CA GLY A 749 1.93 29.33 -37.33
C GLY A 749 1.39 30.65 -36.79
N ASP A 750 0.99 31.54 -37.71
CA ASP A 750 0.54 32.90 -37.40
C ASP A 750 -0.69 32.88 -36.49
N GLU A 751 -0.74 33.80 -35.53
CA GLU A 751 -1.80 33.93 -34.52
C GLU A 751 -2.14 32.67 -33.69
N THR A 752 -1.42 31.57 -33.89
CA THR A 752 -1.59 30.30 -33.20
C THR A 752 -0.35 29.96 -32.37
N LEU A 753 0.78 29.68 -33.03
CA LEU A 753 2.06 29.38 -32.36
C LEU A 753 2.84 30.62 -31.98
N TRP A 754 2.71 31.69 -32.74
CA TRP A 754 3.28 33.01 -32.46
C TRP A 754 2.20 34.08 -32.65
N GLU A 755 2.41 35.23 -32.03
CA GLU A 755 1.55 36.40 -32.16
C GLU A 755 2.07 37.27 -33.32
N GLY A 756 1.18 37.71 -34.21
CA GLY A 756 1.53 38.40 -35.44
C GLY A 756 1.61 37.49 -36.67
N ILE A 757 1.68 38.12 -37.85
CA ILE A 757 1.70 37.47 -39.16
C ILE A 757 3.13 37.54 -39.70
N ALA A 758 3.84 36.42 -39.69
CA ALA A 758 5.28 36.41 -39.98
C ALA A 758 5.62 36.92 -41.40
N GLY A 759 4.74 36.70 -42.38
CA GLY A 759 4.89 37.19 -43.75
C GLY A 759 4.70 38.71 -43.90
N GLU A 760 3.99 39.36 -42.98
CA GLU A 760 3.70 40.82 -43.02
C GLU A 760 4.60 41.59 -42.04
N ASP A 761 4.71 41.11 -40.81
CA ASP A 761 5.45 41.76 -39.72
C ASP A 761 6.96 41.46 -39.76
N GLY A 762 7.34 40.40 -40.46
CA GLY A 762 8.70 39.86 -40.50
C GLY A 762 8.97 38.84 -39.38
N PRO A 763 9.77 37.80 -39.64
CA PRO A 763 9.96 36.67 -38.71
C PRO A 763 10.64 37.08 -37.39
N GLU A 764 11.39 38.18 -37.36
CA GLU A 764 12.02 38.72 -36.16
C GLU A 764 11.07 39.50 -35.22
N HIS A 765 9.90 39.92 -35.71
CA HIS A 765 8.97 40.77 -34.95
C HIS A 765 7.78 40.02 -34.35
N VAL A 766 7.56 38.75 -34.70
CA VAL A 766 6.48 37.95 -34.11
C VAL A 766 6.71 37.68 -32.62
N GLY A 767 5.63 37.68 -31.84
CA GLY A 767 5.65 37.45 -30.39
C GLY A 767 5.64 35.97 -30.02
N LEU A 768 6.61 35.54 -29.21
CA LEU A 768 6.77 34.14 -28.78
C LEU A 768 6.52 33.94 -27.28
N THR A 769 6.04 34.97 -26.59
CA THR A 769 5.86 35.00 -25.13
C THR A 769 4.42 34.72 -24.69
N GLY A 770 4.14 34.73 -23.38
CA GLY A 770 2.77 34.61 -22.85
C GLY A 770 2.13 33.25 -23.13
N GLY A 771 0.86 33.25 -23.56
CA GLY A 771 0.10 32.04 -23.87
C GLY A 771 0.73 31.18 -24.97
N ARG A 772 1.39 31.82 -25.96
CA ARG A 772 2.06 31.15 -27.09
C ARG A 772 3.22 30.26 -26.61
N ALA A 773 4.03 30.77 -25.69
CA ALA A 773 5.08 29.99 -25.03
C ALA A 773 4.54 28.78 -24.25
N GLN A 774 3.31 28.86 -23.72
CA GLN A 774 2.67 27.75 -23.03
C GLN A 774 2.19 26.67 -24.01
N LEU A 775 1.59 27.08 -25.14
CA LEU A 775 1.21 26.15 -26.21
C LEU A 775 2.44 25.41 -26.75
N ALA A 776 3.54 26.13 -27.00
CA ALA A 776 4.79 25.54 -27.47
C ALA A 776 5.36 24.50 -26.49
N ARG A 777 5.37 24.80 -25.18
CA ARG A 777 5.78 23.85 -24.14
C ARG A 777 4.86 22.62 -24.09
N ARG A 778 3.55 22.81 -24.23
CA ARG A 778 2.60 21.69 -24.25
C ARG A 778 2.80 20.80 -25.49
N LEU A 779 3.10 21.37 -26.65
CA LEU A 779 3.45 20.60 -27.85
C LEU A 779 4.73 19.78 -27.65
N LEU A 780 5.74 20.33 -26.98
CA LEU A 780 6.96 19.58 -26.62
C LEU A 780 6.67 18.42 -25.67
N GLN A 781 5.78 18.60 -24.69
CA GLN A 781 5.34 17.52 -23.79
C GLN A 781 4.64 16.40 -24.57
N TRP A 782 3.76 16.74 -25.52
CA TRP A 782 3.13 15.75 -26.40
C TRP A 782 4.14 15.05 -27.31
N ARG A 783 5.13 15.77 -27.85
CA ARG A 783 6.23 15.18 -28.62
C ARG A 783 7.04 14.20 -27.78
N ALA A 784 7.39 14.58 -26.56
CA ALA A 784 8.10 13.71 -25.63
C ALA A 784 7.30 12.43 -25.34
N ALA A 785 5.96 12.51 -25.32
CA ALA A 785 5.06 11.37 -25.20
C ALA A 785 4.82 10.56 -26.50
N GLY A 786 5.53 10.88 -27.58
CA GLY A 786 5.49 10.16 -28.86
C GLY A 786 4.49 10.68 -29.90
N VAL A 787 3.86 11.84 -29.67
CA VAL A 787 3.01 12.50 -30.68
C VAL A 787 3.87 13.17 -31.75
N LEU A 788 3.51 13.02 -33.03
CA LEU A 788 4.19 13.71 -34.12
C LEU A 788 3.66 15.14 -34.24
N LEU A 789 4.56 16.12 -34.34
CA LEU A 789 4.19 17.51 -34.57
C LEU A 789 4.31 17.84 -36.06
N VAL A 790 3.30 18.49 -36.61
CA VAL A 790 3.26 18.99 -37.99
C VAL A 790 2.96 20.47 -37.94
N LEU A 791 3.71 21.27 -38.70
CA LEU A 791 3.45 22.70 -38.85
C LEU A 791 2.75 22.93 -40.19
N VAL A 792 1.57 23.54 -40.19
CA VAL A 792 0.82 23.86 -41.41
C VAL A 792 0.56 25.35 -41.46
N SER A 793 1.35 26.09 -42.23
CA SER A 793 1.34 27.57 -42.20
C SER A 793 1.15 28.15 -43.61
N ASN A 794 0.42 29.26 -43.70
CA ASN A 794 0.26 30.06 -44.92
C ASN A 794 1.39 31.09 -45.08
N ASN A 795 2.63 30.64 -44.92
CA ASN A 795 3.84 31.44 -45.12
C ASN A 795 4.79 30.68 -46.04
N ASP A 796 5.80 31.38 -46.57
CA ASP A 796 6.92 30.72 -47.23
C ASP A 796 7.76 29.93 -46.23
N GLU A 797 8.28 28.77 -46.63
CA GLU A 797 9.04 27.90 -45.72
C GLU A 797 10.27 28.60 -45.10
N ALA A 798 10.92 29.49 -45.86
CA ALA A 798 12.04 30.29 -45.37
C ALA A 798 11.63 31.21 -44.20
N THR A 799 10.45 31.83 -44.28
CA THR A 799 9.90 32.70 -43.23
C THR A 799 9.59 31.89 -41.97
N VAL A 800 8.93 30.74 -42.13
CA VAL A 800 8.60 29.83 -41.03
C VAL A 800 9.87 29.34 -40.32
N ARG A 801 10.89 28.91 -41.08
CA ARG A 801 12.18 28.50 -40.52
C ARG A 801 12.89 29.63 -39.80
N ALA A 802 12.86 30.85 -40.35
CA ALA A 802 13.45 32.02 -39.70
C ALA A 802 12.83 32.31 -38.33
N VAL A 803 11.51 32.12 -38.15
CA VAL A 803 10.87 32.22 -36.83
C VAL A 803 11.38 31.13 -35.88
N LEU A 804 11.42 29.86 -36.34
CA LEU A 804 11.83 28.72 -35.51
C LEU A 804 13.32 28.71 -35.14
N ASP A 805 14.18 29.32 -35.96
CA ASP A 805 15.62 29.39 -35.72
C ASP A 805 16.00 30.49 -34.72
N ARG A 806 15.07 31.38 -34.36
CA ARG A 806 15.32 32.44 -33.37
C ARG A 806 15.78 31.88 -32.01
N PRO A 807 16.69 32.56 -31.29
CA PRO A 807 17.17 32.10 -29.99
C PRO A 807 16.07 31.97 -28.93
N ASP A 808 15.07 32.86 -28.97
CA ASP A 808 13.93 32.91 -28.06
C ASP A 808 12.78 31.97 -28.44
N SER A 809 12.89 31.24 -29.57
CA SER A 809 11.89 30.26 -29.96
C SER A 809 11.98 28.98 -29.11
N PRO A 810 10.90 28.60 -28.40
CA PRO A 810 10.83 27.35 -27.67
C PRO A 810 10.75 26.12 -28.59
N LEU A 811 10.19 26.28 -29.81
CA LEU A 811 10.11 25.24 -30.82
C LEU A 811 11.14 25.46 -31.92
N ARG A 812 11.80 24.39 -32.36
CA ARG A 812 12.79 24.37 -33.43
C ARG A 812 12.24 23.57 -34.60
N ALA A 813 12.77 23.80 -35.80
CA ALA A 813 12.38 23.05 -36.99
C ALA A 813 12.51 21.53 -36.80
N GLU A 814 13.50 21.08 -36.02
CA GLU A 814 13.72 19.68 -35.67
C GLU A 814 12.62 19.06 -34.80
N HIS A 815 11.80 19.85 -34.11
CA HIS A 815 10.70 19.35 -33.31
C HIS A 815 9.51 18.89 -34.17
N PHE A 816 9.43 19.33 -35.43
CA PHE A 816 8.38 18.96 -36.36
C PHE A 816 8.80 17.81 -37.27
N SER A 817 7.93 16.83 -37.44
CA SER A 817 8.12 15.74 -38.40
C SER A 817 7.99 16.23 -39.83
N VAL A 818 7.05 17.15 -40.08
CA VAL A 818 6.82 17.79 -41.38
C VAL A 818 6.47 19.27 -41.18
N ILE A 819 7.07 20.14 -41.99
CA ILE A 819 6.71 21.56 -42.09
C ILE A 819 6.08 21.77 -43.47
N ALA A 820 4.76 21.94 -43.50
CA ALA A 820 3.98 22.17 -44.70
C ALA A 820 3.62 23.67 -44.82
N ALA A 821 4.59 24.44 -45.29
CA ALA A 821 4.48 25.87 -45.52
C ALA A 821 4.18 26.16 -47.01
N GLY A 822 3.23 27.05 -47.30
CA GLY A 822 2.92 27.48 -48.66
C GLY A 822 1.51 28.05 -48.82
N TRP A 823 1.05 28.16 -50.06
CA TRP A 823 -0.20 28.88 -50.39
C TRP A 823 -1.34 27.99 -50.93
N THR A 824 -1.12 26.68 -51.06
CA THR A 824 -2.20 25.72 -51.39
C THR A 824 -3.10 25.48 -50.18
N PRO A 825 -4.43 25.28 -50.29
CA PRO A 825 -5.31 25.18 -49.10
C PRO A 825 -4.83 24.21 -48.01
N LYS A 826 -4.91 24.60 -46.72
CA LYS A 826 -4.43 23.80 -45.56
C LYS A 826 -4.94 22.35 -45.56
N PRO A 827 -6.22 22.04 -45.89
CA PRO A 827 -6.70 20.65 -45.91
C PRO A 827 -5.99 19.78 -46.96
N VAL A 828 -5.65 20.35 -48.12
CA VAL A 828 -4.91 19.62 -49.17
C VAL A 828 -3.50 19.28 -48.69
N ARG A 829 -2.83 20.23 -48.04
CA ARG A 829 -1.50 19.99 -47.46
C ARG A 829 -1.56 18.96 -46.33
N LEU A 830 -2.53 19.05 -45.43
CA LEU A 830 -2.65 18.11 -44.32
C LEU A 830 -2.90 16.68 -44.81
N LYS A 831 -3.69 16.52 -45.89
CA LYS A 831 -3.88 15.22 -46.54
C LYS A 831 -2.59 14.67 -47.15
N ALA A 832 -1.80 15.51 -47.83
CA ALA A 832 -0.50 15.10 -48.36
C ALA A 832 0.48 14.71 -47.23
N VAL A 833 0.46 15.43 -46.10
CA VAL A 833 1.26 15.07 -44.91
C VAL A 833 0.80 13.73 -44.32
N ALA A 834 -0.49 13.45 -44.27
CA ALA A 834 -1.00 12.16 -43.79
C ALA A 834 -0.53 10.99 -44.68
N GLU A 835 -0.51 11.20 -46.00
CA GLU A 835 0.05 10.26 -46.98
C GLU A 835 1.57 10.09 -46.80
N GLU A 836 2.34 11.18 -46.63
CA GLU A 836 3.79 11.14 -46.36
C GLU A 836 4.12 10.38 -45.06
N LEU A 837 3.32 10.56 -44.02
CA LEU A 837 3.52 9.89 -42.73
C LEU A 837 2.95 8.45 -42.68
N GLY A 838 2.19 8.03 -43.69
CA GLY A 838 1.52 6.72 -43.71
C GLY A 838 0.50 6.54 -42.59
N LEU A 839 -0.15 7.61 -42.14
CA LEU A 839 -1.10 7.62 -41.02
C LEU A 839 -2.51 7.99 -41.48
N GLY A 840 -3.52 7.37 -40.89
CA GLY A 840 -4.93 7.70 -41.17
C GLY A 840 -5.31 9.06 -40.60
N LEU A 841 -6.14 9.81 -41.34
CA LEU A 841 -6.63 11.15 -40.95
C LEU A 841 -7.44 11.14 -39.65
N ASP A 842 -8.04 10.01 -39.29
CA ASP A 842 -8.74 9.76 -38.01
C ASP A 842 -7.82 9.87 -36.78
N THR A 843 -6.51 10.00 -36.99
CA THR A 843 -5.50 10.10 -35.94
C THR A 843 -4.89 11.51 -35.79
N PHE A 844 -5.34 12.47 -36.61
CA PHE A 844 -4.84 13.84 -36.65
C PHE A 844 -5.73 14.79 -35.83
N MET A 845 -5.08 15.72 -35.13
CA MET A 845 -5.70 16.92 -34.58
C MET A 845 -5.13 18.15 -35.29
N PHE A 846 -5.99 19.11 -35.63
CA PHE A 846 -5.61 20.38 -36.23
C PHE A 846 -5.95 21.56 -35.30
N LEU A 847 -4.96 22.40 -35.01
CA LEU A 847 -5.04 23.59 -34.15
C LEU A 847 -4.81 24.86 -34.98
N ASP A 848 -5.75 25.79 -34.94
CA ASP A 848 -5.72 27.06 -35.67
C ASP A 848 -6.61 28.07 -34.92
N ASP A 849 -6.20 29.33 -34.82
CA ASP A 849 -7.00 30.38 -34.20
C ASP A 849 -8.17 30.85 -35.08
N ASN A 850 -8.03 30.71 -36.40
CA ASN A 850 -9.00 31.20 -37.37
C ASN A 850 -10.20 30.23 -37.51
N PRO A 851 -11.41 30.63 -37.10
CA PRO A 851 -12.59 29.77 -37.19
C PRO A 851 -12.95 29.38 -38.64
N ALA A 852 -12.58 30.20 -39.63
CA ALA A 852 -12.86 29.93 -41.04
C ALA A 852 -11.97 28.79 -41.57
N GLU A 853 -10.69 28.77 -41.20
CA GLU A 853 -9.77 27.67 -41.53
C GLU A 853 -10.20 26.37 -40.84
N ILE A 854 -10.65 26.44 -39.58
CA ILE A 854 -11.22 25.29 -38.87
C ILE A 854 -12.47 24.76 -39.56
N ALA A 855 -13.40 25.63 -39.96
CA ALA A 855 -14.60 25.23 -40.68
C ALA A 855 -14.26 24.61 -42.05
N GLY A 856 -13.30 25.18 -42.77
CA GLY A 856 -12.79 24.64 -44.03
C GLY A 856 -12.15 23.27 -43.86
N MET A 857 -11.34 23.08 -42.81
CA MET A 857 -10.72 21.81 -42.46
C MET A 857 -11.76 20.74 -42.13
N ARG A 858 -12.76 21.05 -41.28
CA ARG A 858 -13.84 20.10 -40.95
C ARG A 858 -14.69 19.71 -42.15
N ALA A 859 -14.94 20.65 -43.06
CA ALA A 859 -15.73 20.38 -44.26
C ALA A 859 -14.99 19.49 -45.25
N ALA A 860 -13.67 19.69 -45.41
CA ALA A 860 -12.86 18.93 -46.36
C ALA A 860 -12.40 17.57 -45.81
N LEU A 861 -12.06 17.51 -44.51
CA LEU A 861 -11.50 16.34 -43.82
C LEU A 861 -12.26 16.11 -42.49
N PRO A 862 -13.50 15.59 -42.52
CA PRO A 862 -14.34 15.40 -41.34
C PRO A 862 -13.74 14.41 -40.31
N GLU A 863 -12.80 13.57 -40.71
CA GLU A 863 -12.09 12.63 -39.83
C GLU A 863 -11.05 13.32 -38.93
N VAL A 864 -10.60 14.54 -39.27
CA VAL A 864 -9.60 15.28 -38.51
C VAL A 864 -10.27 16.04 -37.36
N LEU A 865 -9.77 15.86 -36.14
CA LEU A 865 -10.23 16.63 -34.99
C LEU A 865 -9.74 18.08 -35.10
N CYS A 866 -10.62 18.99 -35.49
CA CYS A 866 -10.26 20.41 -35.63
C CYS A 866 -10.67 21.20 -34.39
N VAL A 867 -9.73 21.89 -33.76
CA VAL A 867 -9.94 22.67 -32.52
C VAL A 867 -9.49 24.10 -32.76
N THR A 868 -10.40 25.05 -32.48
CA THR A 868 -10.09 26.48 -32.61
C THR A 868 -9.32 26.96 -31.38
N CYS A 869 -8.15 27.56 -31.58
CA CYS A 869 -7.37 28.19 -30.52
C CYS A 869 -7.97 29.58 -30.19
N PRO A 870 -8.21 29.90 -28.90
CA PRO A 870 -8.61 31.25 -28.54
C PRO A 870 -7.46 32.25 -28.72
N PRO A 871 -7.72 33.55 -28.57
CA PRO A 871 -6.65 34.56 -28.52
C PRO A 871 -5.69 34.33 -27.33
N GLY A 872 -4.56 35.04 -27.34
CA GLY A 872 -3.42 34.80 -26.42
C GLY A 872 -3.74 34.85 -24.93
N ASP A 873 -4.77 35.59 -24.52
CA ASP A 873 -5.29 35.70 -23.15
C ASP A 873 -6.13 34.48 -22.72
N GLY A 874 -6.87 33.87 -23.64
CA GLY A 874 -7.65 32.66 -23.41
C GLY A 874 -6.86 31.35 -23.55
N LEU A 875 -5.64 31.39 -24.10
CA LEU A 875 -4.81 30.19 -24.33
C LEU A 875 -4.52 29.37 -23.05
N PRO A 876 -4.15 29.98 -21.91
CA PRO A 876 -3.84 29.22 -20.70
C PRO A 876 -5.02 28.38 -20.20
N ASP A 877 -6.21 28.98 -20.15
CA ASP A 877 -7.43 28.28 -19.73
C ASP A 877 -7.81 27.18 -20.73
N PHE A 878 -7.70 27.47 -22.03
CA PHE A 878 -7.91 26.47 -23.09
C PHE A 878 -6.95 25.28 -22.99
N LEU A 879 -5.65 25.51 -22.80
CA LEU A 879 -4.64 24.46 -22.65
C LEU A 879 -4.83 23.61 -21.39
N SER A 880 -5.42 24.19 -20.34
CA SER A 880 -5.81 23.41 -19.17
C SER A 880 -6.86 22.38 -19.57
N ARG A 881 -7.84 22.76 -20.39
CA ARG A 881 -8.99 21.93 -20.84
C ARG A 881 -8.67 21.06 -22.06
N LEU A 882 -7.58 21.34 -22.76
CA LEU A 882 -7.21 20.66 -23.99
C LEU A 882 -6.67 19.25 -23.71
N TRP A 883 -7.30 18.30 -24.40
CA TRP A 883 -7.10 16.87 -24.31
C TRP A 883 -5.75 16.37 -24.92
N PRO A 884 -4.98 15.44 -24.28
CA PRO A 884 -4.97 15.13 -22.86
C PRO A 884 -4.14 16.15 -22.06
N VAL A 885 -4.59 16.43 -20.84
CA VAL A 885 -4.01 17.46 -19.96
C VAL A 885 -2.59 17.10 -19.49
N ALA A 886 -2.32 15.81 -19.33
CA ALA A 886 -0.98 15.27 -19.08
C ALA A 886 -0.76 14.04 -19.98
N PRO A 887 0.07 14.14 -21.03
CA PRO A 887 0.35 12.98 -21.86
C PRO A 887 1.25 11.99 -21.09
N ARG A 888 0.96 10.70 -21.24
CA ARG A 888 1.65 9.62 -20.50
C ARG A 888 3.15 9.64 -20.79
N ALA A 889 3.96 9.28 -19.79
CA ALA A 889 5.40 9.14 -19.94
C ALA A 889 5.72 8.18 -21.09
N ALA A 890 6.54 8.65 -22.04
CA ALA A 890 6.92 7.83 -23.19
C ALA A 890 7.79 6.66 -22.75
N THR A 891 7.52 5.50 -23.35
CA THR A 891 8.51 4.44 -23.40
C THR A 891 9.73 4.90 -24.22
N GLN A 892 10.91 4.30 -24.02
CA GLN A 892 12.08 4.58 -24.88
C GLN A 892 11.76 4.44 -26.38
N GLU A 893 10.80 3.59 -26.74
CA GLU A 893 10.33 3.37 -28.12
C GLU A 893 9.39 4.49 -28.62
N ASP A 894 8.54 5.07 -27.75
CA ASP A 894 7.65 6.18 -28.11
C ASP A 894 8.44 7.49 -28.32
N ALA A 895 9.50 7.71 -27.52
CA ALA A 895 10.45 8.82 -27.72
C ALA A 895 11.27 8.65 -29.02
N ALA A 896 11.70 7.42 -29.33
CA ALA A 896 12.41 7.10 -30.57
C ALA A 896 11.52 7.23 -31.83
N ARG A 897 10.18 7.21 -31.69
CA ARG A 897 9.23 7.28 -32.82
C ARG A 897 9.25 8.62 -33.54
N ALA A 898 9.40 9.73 -32.80
CA ALA A 898 9.52 11.06 -33.39
C ALA A 898 10.82 11.21 -34.22
N ASP A 899 11.89 10.53 -33.79
CA ASP A 899 13.18 10.54 -34.48
C ASP A 899 13.25 9.51 -35.63
N PHE A 900 12.47 8.42 -35.55
CA PHE A 900 12.39 7.35 -36.56
C PHE A 900 11.90 7.86 -37.93
N TYR A 901 10.86 8.69 -37.98
CA TYR A 901 10.33 9.24 -39.25
C TYR A 901 11.35 10.14 -39.97
N ARG A 902 12.19 10.86 -39.21
CA ARG A 902 13.30 11.66 -39.76
C ARG A 902 14.35 10.75 -40.41
N GLN A 903 14.67 9.62 -39.77
CA GLN A 903 15.59 8.64 -40.33
C GLN A 903 15.00 7.92 -41.55
N ASP A 904 13.68 7.68 -41.59
CA ASP A 904 13.00 7.06 -42.73
C ASP A 904 13.06 7.95 -44.00
N LYS A 905 12.98 9.29 -43.84
CA LYS A 905 13.17 10.25 -44.93
C LYS A 905 14.58 10.19 -45.55
N VAL A 906 15.61 10.05 -44.70
CA VAL A 906 17.01 9.82 -45.13
C VAL A 906 17.15 8.46 -45.83
N ARG A 907 16.36 7.44 -45.43
CA ARG A 907 16.34 6.11 -46.05
C ARG A 907 15.61 6.11 -47.41
N GLU A 908 14.53 6.87 -47.58
CA GLU A 908 13.83 7.02 -48.86
C GLU A 908 14.65 7.79 -49.91
N GLU A 909 15.40 8.82 -49.50
CA GLU A 909 16.38 9.47 -50.38
C GLU A 909 17.45 8.49 -50.89
N ALA A 910 17.86 7.53 -50.07
CA ALA A 910 18.75 6.44 -50.47
C ALA A 910 18.07 5.38 -51.36
N ARG A 911 16.76 5.14 -51.17
CA ARG A 911 15.93 4.22 -51.98
C ARG A 911 15.77 4.68 -53.43
N SER A 912 15.70 5.98 -53.67
CA SER A 912 15.56 6.57 -55.01
C SER A 912 16.74 6.34 -55.98
N ARG A 913 17.84 5.72 -55.53
CA ARG A 913 19.11 5.59 -56.27
C ARG A 913 19.46 4.16 -56.75
N THR A 914 18.68 3.12 -56.41
CA THR A 914 19.02 1.71 -56.72
C THR A 914 17.77 0.85 -57.02
N SER A 915 17.92 -0.34 -57.61
CA SER A 915 16.81 -1.29 -57.82
C SER A 915 16.29 -1.87 -56.50
N PHE A 916 15.04 -2.36 -56.44
CA PHE A 916 14.40 -2.83 -55.20
C PHE A 916 15.14 -4.03 -54.57
N ALA A 917 15.58 -5.00 -55.39
CA ALA A 917 16.37 -6.14 -54.93
C ALA A 917 17.75 -5.72 -54.39
N ASP A 918 18.46 -4.84 -55.13
CA ASP A 918 19.77 -4.32 -54.69
C ASP A 918 19.67 -3.47 -53.42
N PHE A 919 18.53 -2.81 -53.20
CA PHE A 919 18.25 -2.04 -51.99
C PHE A 919 18.06 -2.94 -50.77
N LEU A 920 17.29 -4.03 -50.90
CA LEU A 920 17.08 -4.99 -49.81
C LEU A 920 18.37 -5.72 -49.42
N GLU A 921 19.19 -6.13 -50.39
CA GLU A 921 20.51 -6.73 -50.10
C GLU A 921 21.45 -5.74 -49.38
N ARG A 922 21.43 -4.47 -49.78
CA ARG A 922 22.24 -3.41 -49.16
C ARG A 922 21.68 -2.94 -47.82
N LEU A 923 20.42 -3.21 -47.51
CA LEU A 923 19.81 -2.87 -46.22
C LEU A 923 20.49 -3.64 -45.09
N ASN A 924 20.95 -4.86 -45.36
CA ASN A 924 21.54 -5.79 -44.39
C ASN A 924 20.63 -5.95 -43.15
N LEU A 925 19.37 -6.30 -43.41
CA LEU A 925 18.36 -6.52 -42.38
C LEU A 925 18.66 -7.83 -41.64
N GLU A 926 19.06 -7.72 -40.38
CA GLU A 926 19.31 -8.84 -39.48
C GLU A 926 18.12 -9.01 -38.53
N MET A 927 17.62 -10.24 -38.41
CA MET A 927 16.49 -10.57 -37.55
C MET A 927 16.89 -11.58 -36.47
N ASP A 928 16.47 -11.31 -35.24
CA ASP A 928 16.69 -12.16 -34.08
C ASP A 928 15.36 -12.73 -33.59
N PHE A 929 15.26 -14.06 -33.51
CA PHE A 929 14.05 -14.79 -33.16
C PHE A 929 14.21 -15.42 -31.78
N GLN A 930 13.37 -15.00 -30.83
CA GLN A 930 13.45 -15.46 -29.43
C GLN A 930 12.10 -16.01 -28.95
N PRO A 931 12.07 -17.11 -28.18
CA PRO A 931 10.85 -17.56 -27.53
C PRO A 931 10.29 -16.46 -26.63
N LEU A 932 8.97 -16.34 -26.58
CA LEU A 932 8.31 -15.40 -25.69
C LEU A 932 8.65 -15.74 -24.23
N CYS A 933 9.21 -14.78 -23.50
CA CYS A 933 9.54 -14.88 -22.08
C CYS A 933 8.86 -13.76 -21.28
N ALA A 934 8.88 -13.84 -19.94
CA ALA A 934 8.27 -12.87 -19.04
C ALA A 934 8.67 -11.42 -19.37
N ASP A 935 9.96 -11.19 -19.65
CA ASP A 935 10.50 -9.85 -19.97
C ASP A 935 9.93 -9.26 -21.28
N THR A 936 9.49 -10.12 -22.20
CA THR A 936 8.95 -9.73 -23.52
C THR A 936 7.43 -9.84 -23.60
N MET A 937 6.77 -10.33 -22.55
CA MET A 937 5.32 -10.57 -22.50
C MET A 937 4.53 -9.28 -22.67
N GLU A 938 4.78 -8.30 -21.81
CA GLU A 938 4.09 -7.00 -21.84
C GLU A 938 4.28 -6.29 -23.20
N ARG A 939 5.52 -6.30 -23.71
CA ARG A 939 5.90 -5.73 -25.01
C ARG A 939 5.19 -6.41 -26.18
N SER A 940 5.04 -7.73 -26.12
CA SER A 940 4.34 -8.52 -27.14
C SER A 940 2.84 -8.27 -27.16
N VAL A 941 2.21 -8.15 -25.97
CA VAL A 941 0.80 -7.75 -25.84
C VAL A 941 0.59 -6.33 -26.38
N GLN A 942 1.51 -5.41 -26.10
CA GLN A 942 1.47 -4.04 -26.60
C GLN A 942 1.57 -3.97 -28.12
N LEU A 943 2.52 -4.71 -28.72
CA LEU A 943 2.69 -4.79 -30.17
C LEU A 943 1.46 -5.38 -30.85
N ALA A 944 0.91 -6.47 -30.30
CA ALA A 944 -0.26 -7.13 -30.85
C ALA A 944 -1.53 -6.25 -30.77
N ARG A 945 -1.70 -5.45 -29.70
CA ARG A 945 -2.80 -4.46 -29.59
C ARG A 945 -2.68 -3.29 -30.56
N ARG A 946 -1.44 -2.86 -30.87
CA ARG A 946 -1.16 -1.73 -31.76
C ARG A 946 -1.19 -2.13 -33.24
N THR A 947 -1.03 -3.41 -33.55
CA THR A 947 -0.93 -3.92 -34.92
C THR A 947 -2.30 -4.37 -35.46
N SER A 948 -2.86 -3.58 -36.39
CA SER A 948 -4.11 -3.91 -37.07
C SER A 948 -3.97 -4.22 -38.57
N GLN A 949 -2.81 -3.89 -39.16
CA GLN A 949 -2.59 -4.05 -40.60
C GLN A 949 -1.96 -5.39 -41.01
N PHE A 950 -1.12 -5.97 -40.15
CA PHE A 950 -0.51 -7.26 -40.41
C PHE A 950 -0.89 -8.21 -39.28
N ASN A 951 -2.12 -8.73 -39.34
CA ASN A 951 -2.66 -9.70 -38.39
C ASN A 951 -3.56 -10.71 -39.11
N LEU A 952 -3.28 -12.00 -38.92
CA LEU A 952 -3.97 -13.11 -39.58
C LEU A 952 -5.44 -13.25 -39.16
N ARG A 953 -5.79 -12.98 -37.89
CA ARG A 953 -7.16 -13.17 -37.39
C ARG A 953 -7.59 -11.99 -36.49
N PRO A 954 -8.89 -11.65 -36.44
CA PRO A 954 -9.41 -10.68 -35.48
C PRO A 954 -9.37 -11.29 -34.08
N SER A 955 -8.32 -11.01 -33.31
CA SER A 955 -8.21 -11.43 -31.91
C SER A 955 -7.78 -10.30 -31.00
N THR A 956 -8.38 -10.22 -29.81
CA THR A 956 -7.94 -9.39 -28.70
C THR A 956 -6.79 -10.11 -28.00
N VAL A 957 -5.56 -9.65 -28.24
CA VAL A 957 -4.37 -10.25 -27.62
C VAL A 957 -4.21 -9.70 -26.20
N SER A 958 -4.22 -10.62 -25.23
CA SER A 958 -3.95 -10.38 -23.81
C SER A 958 -2.81 -11.28 -23.34
N GLU A 959 -2.22 -10.96 -22.21
CA GLU A 959 -1.17 -11.79 -21.58
C GLU A 959 -1.67 -13.22 -21.30
N ALA A 960 -2.90 -13.35 -20.81
CA ALA A 960 -3.53 -14.66 -20.56
C ALA A 960 -3.73 -15.47 -21.85
N GLU A 961 -4.03 -14.81 -22.97
CA GLU A 961 -4.19 -15.48 -24.28
C GLU A 961 -2.84 -15.93 -24.83
N LEU A 962 -1.79 -15.09 -24.80
CA LEU A 962 -0.46 -15.49 -25.26
C LEU A 962 0.12 -16.63 -24.41
N THR A 963 -0.11 -16.59 -23.09
CA THR A 963 0.28 -17.67 -22.17
C THR A 963 -0.43 -18.98 -22.52
N ARG A 964 -1.74 -18.94 -22.82
CA ARG A 964 -2.49 -20.12 -23.29
C ARG A 964 -1.94 -20.64 -24.62
N ARG A 965 -1.59 -19.75 -25.54
CA ARG A 965 -1.00 -20.13 -26.84
C ARG A 965 0.39 -20.76 -26.70
N GLN A 966 1.16 -20.41 -25.65
CA GLN A 966 2.42 -21.08 -25.32
C GLN A 966 2.22 -22.49 -24.74
N GLN A 967 1.05 -22.78 -24.15
CA GLN A 967 0.74 -24.12 -23.65
C GLN A 967 0.30 -25.05 -24.79
N ASP A 968 -0.43 -24.51 -25.76
CA ASP A 968 -0.98 -25.26 -26.90
C ASP A 968 -0.07 -25.25 -28.14
N GLY A 969 1.07 -24.57 -28.11
CA GLY A 969 1.96 -24.34 -29.26
C GLY A 969 3.23 -23.56 -28.87
N GLU A 970 3.81 -22.81 -29.80
CA GLU A 970 4.97 -21.95 -29.56
C GLU A 970 4.65 -20.50 -29.89
N VAL A 971 5.16 -19.58 -29.06
CA VAL A 971 5.06 -18.14 -29.30
C VAL A 971 6.46 -17.55 -29.35
N TRP A 972 6.73 -16.82 -30.43
CA TRP A 972 8.03 -16.26 -30.76
C TRP A 972 7.93 -14.76 -30.93
N THR A 973 8.97 -14.06 -30.46
CA THR A 973 9.16 -12.63 -30.67
C THR A 973 10.30 -12.43 -31.67
N VAL A 974 10.16 -11.43 -32.52
CA VAL A 974 11.16 -11.13 -33.56
C VAL A 974 11.65 -9.71 -33.34
N ARG A 975 12.97 -9.53 -33.29
CA ARG A 975 13.63 -8.22 -33.29
C ARG A 975 14.35 -8.03 -34.62
N ALA A 976 14.50 -6.79 -35.09
CA ALA A 976 15.22 -6.52 -36.33
C ALA A 976 16.14 -5.32 -36.20
N ARG A 977 17.27 -5.36 -36.90
CA ARG A 977 18.20 -4.23 -37.05
C ARG A 977 18.72 -4.17 -38.49
N ASP A 978 19.01 -2.97 -38.98
CA ASP A 978 19.67 -2.78 -40.27
C ASP A 978 20.88 -1.85 -40.15
N ARG A 979 21.53 -1.54 -41.27
CA ARG A 979 22.69 -0.63 -41.30
C ARG A 979 22.41 0.80 -40.84
N PHE A 980 21.15 1.20 -40.73
CA PHE A 980 20.69 2.53 -40.40
C PHE A 980 20.09 2.63 -38.99
N GLY A 981 19.89 1.52 -38.27
CA GLY A 981 19.40 1.52 -36.90
C GLY A 981 18.74 0.23 -36.44
N ASP A 982 18.39 0.19 -35.15
CA ASP A 982 17.64 -0.91 -34.52
C ASP A 982 16.13 -0.64 -34.61
N TYR A 983 15.35 -1.62 -35.06
CA TYR A 983 13.89 -1.56 -35.15
C TYR A 983 13.18 -2.05 -33.89
N GLY A 984 13.91 -2.54 -32.88
CA GLY A 984 13.35 -3.14 -31.67
C GLY A 984 12.58 -4.43 -31.98
N GLN A 985 11.60 -4.78 -31.13
CA GLN A 985 10.74 -5.95 -31.34
C GLN A 985 9.68 -5.67 -32.40
N ILE A 986 9.81 -6.27 -33.57
CA ILE A 986 9.01 -5.97 -34.77
C ILE A 986 7.86 -6.95 -35.02
N ALA A 987 7.89 -8.17 -34.47
CA ALA A 987 6.82 -9.13 -34.69
C ALA A 987 6.61 -10.09 -33.50
N VAL A 988 5.40 -10.66 -33.46
CA VAL A 988 5.03 -11.80 -32.61
C VAL A 988 4.40 -12.87 -33.52
N VAL A 989 4.91 -14.09 -33.44
CA VAL A 989 4.48 -15.23 -34.26
C VAL A 989 4.03 -16.36 -33.33
N VAL A 990 2.83 -16.90 -33.59
CA VAL A 990 2.22 -17.99 -32.83
C VAL A 990 2.04 -19.18 -33.76
N ILE A 991 2.66 -20.30 -33.44
CA ILE A 991 2.66 -21.52 -34.25
C ILE A 991 2.22 -22.73 -33.43
N ARG A 992 1.68 -23.75 -34.08
CA ARG A 992 1.34 -25.02 -33.44
C ARG A 992 1.49 -26.18 -34.43
N PRO A 993 2.19 -27.26 -34.08
CA PRO A 993 2.21 -28.47 -34.89
C PRO A 993 0.84 -29.17 -34.85
N ASP A 994 0.33 -29.54 -36.02
CA ASP A 994 -0.94 -30.25 -36.22
C ASP A 994 -0.72 -31.37 -37.24
N GLY A 995 -0.38 -32.57 -36.75
CA GLY A 995 -0.03 -33.73 -37.57
C GLY A 995 1.22 -33.48 -38.43
N GLU A 996 1.09 -33.62 -39.75
CA GLU A 996 2.15 -33.35 -40.74
C GLU A 996 2.22 -31.86 -41.15
N THR A 997 1.52 -30.95 -40.47
CA THR A 997 1.47 -29.53 -40.83
C THR A 997 1.79 -28.61 -39.65
N LEU A 998 2.52 -27.52 -39.90
CA LEU A 998 2.74 -26.46 -38.91
C LEU A 998 1.71 -25.35 -39.12
N GLU A 999 0.78 -25.17 -38.19
CA GLU A 999 -0.24 -24.11 -38.29
C GLU A 999 0.26 -22.79 -37.70
N VAL A 1000 0.20 -21.70 -38.48
CA VAL A 1000 0.44 -20.34 -38.00
C VAL A 1000 -0.88 -19.75 -37.50
N LEU A 1001 -1.03 -19.72 -36.18
CA LEU A 1001 -2.25 -19.28 -35.49
C LEU A 1001 -2.32 -17.76 -35.32
N GLY A 1002 -1.17 -17.09 -35.30
CA GLY A 1002 -1.06 -15.65 -35.14
C GLY A 1002 0.24 -15.14 -35.74
N TRP A 1003 0.16 -14.02 -36.46
CA TRP A 1003 1.33 -13.33 -36.97
C TRP A 1003 1.04 -11.84 -36.95
N MET A 1004 1.57 -11.15 -35.94
CA MET A 1004 1.42 -9.71 -35.74
C MET A 1004 2.76 -9.04 -36.05
N MET A 1005 2.81 -8.20 -37.07
CA MET A 1005 4.04 -7.51 -37.49
C MET A 1005 3.85 -5.99 -37.55
N SER A 1006 4.82 -5.26 -37.01
CA SER A 1006 4.86 -3.80 -36.98
C SER A 1006 4.95 -3.22 -38.39
N CYS A 1007 4.22 -2.13 -38.64
CA CYS A 1007 4.22 -1.44 -39.93
C CYS A 1007 5.59 -0.89 -40.36
N ARG A 1008 6.53 -0.75 -39.41
CA ARG A 1008 7.88 -0.20 -39.66
C ARG A 1008 8.82 -1.10 -40.47
N VAL A 1009 8.48 -2.38 -40.62
CA VAL A 1009 9.28 -3.37 -41.38
C VAL A 1009 8.55 -3.94 -42.60
N LEU A 1010 7.30 -3.56 -42.83
CA LEU A 1010 6.51 -4.10 -43.95
C LEU A 1010 7.06 -3.65 -45.30
N GLY A 1011 7.14 -4.58 -46.25
CA GLY A 1011 7.67 -4.36 -47.59
C GLY A 1011 9.19 -4.16 -47.62
N ARG A 1012 9.91 -4.59 -46.57
CA ARG A 1012 11.36 -4.43 -46.42
C ARG A 1012 12.12 -5.77 -46.35
N GLY A 1013 11.49 -6.88 -46.77
CA GLY A 1013 12.11 -8.20 -46.74
C GLY A 1013 11.95 -8.94 -45.40
N ALA A 1014 11.28 -8.33 -44.42
CA ALA A 1014 11.03 -8.93 -43.11
C ALA A 1014 10.03 -10.09 -43.19
N GLU A 1015 9.05 -9.97 -44.09
CA GLU A 1015 8.05 -11.00 -44.34
C GLU A 1015 8.71 -12.30 -44.84
N GLU A 1016 9.58 -12.20 -45.83
CA GLU A 1016 10.31 -13.32 -46.44
C GLU A 1016 11.25 -14.00 -45.45
N GLN A 1017 11.95 -13.23 -44.61
CA GLN A 1017 12.82 -13.80 -43.57
C GLN A 1017 12.01 -14.55 -42.50
N VAL A 1018 10.82 -14.05 -42.12
CA VAL A 1018 9.93 -14.78 -41.21
C VAL A 1018 9.36 -16.03 -41.87
N LEU A 1019 9.02 -16.00 -43.17
CA LEU A 1019 8.59 -17.19 -43.92
C LEU A 1019 9.70 -18.25 -44.03
N GLY A 1020 10.95 -17.82 -44.27
CA GLY A 1020 12.12 -18.70 -44.26
C GLY A 1020 12.36 -19.33 -42.89
N TRP A 1021 12.26 -18.53 -41.81
CA TRP A 1021 12.34 -19.05 -40.45
C TRP A 1021 11.20 -20.03 -40.13
N LEU A 1022 9.98 -19.78 -40.58
CA LEU A 1022 8.85 -20.70 -40.44
C LEU A 1022 9.09 -22.03 -41.15
N ALA A 1023 9.73 -22.02 -42.33
CA ALA A 1023 10.12 -23.22 -43.06
C ALA A 1023 11.16 -24.05 -42.28
N ASP A 1024 12.21 -23.40 -41.76
CA ASP A 1024 13.22 -24.04 -40.94
C ASP A 1024 12.62 -24.62 -39.65
N ARG A 1025 11.67 -23.90 -39.03
CA ARG A 1025 10.97 -24.37 -37.83
C ARG A 1025 10.06 -25.55 -38.13
N ALA A 1026 9.37 -25.55 -39.26
CA ALA A 1026 8.51 -26.66 -39.68
C ALA A 1026 9.32 -27.94 -39.89
N GLU A 1027 10.49 -27.87 -40.55
CA GLU A 1027 11.39 -29.02 -40.71
C GLU A 1027 11.92 -29.53 -39.37
N ALA A 1028 12.33 -28.63 -38.46
CA ALA A 1028 12.79 -29.00 -37.13
C ALA A 1028 11.71 -29.72 -36.30
N LEU A 1029 10.43 -29.42 -36.55
CA LEU A 1029 9.28 -30.04 -35.91
C LEU A 1029 8.72 -31.25 -36.68
N GLY A 1030 9.32 -31.64 -37.80
CA GLY A 1030 8.89 -32.78 -38.62
C GLY A 1030 7.62 -32.53 -39.46
N CYS A 1031 7.27 -31.27 -39.71
CA CYS A 1031 6.12 -30.87 -40.53
C CYS A 1031 6.57 -30.49 -41.95
N PRO A 1032 6.24 -31.27 -43.00
CA PRO A 1032 6.62 -30.95 -44.39
C PRO A 1032 5.95 -29.70 -44.98
N ALA A 1033 4.87 -29.21 -44.39
CA ALA A 1033 4.13 -28.04 -44.89
C ALA A 1033 3.67 -27.11 -43.76
N VAL A 1034 3.52 -25.82 -44.09
CA VAL A 1034 3.03 -24.77 -43.18
C VAL A 1034 1.66 -24.29 -43.64
N ARG A 1035 0.72 -24.16 -42.70
CA ARG A 1035 -0.65 -23.68 -42.95
C ARG A 1035 -0.83 -22.26 -42.38
N LEU A 1036 -1.19 -21.30 -43.22
CA LEU A 1036 -1.56 -19.93 -42.82
C LEU A 1036 -3.03 -19.65 -43.15
N ILE A 1037 -3.79 -19.10 -42.19
CA ILE A 1037 -5.19 -18.74 -42.38
C ILE A 1037 -5.39 -17.25 -42.07
N ALA A 1038 -5.82 -16.47 -43.06
CA ALA A 1038 -6.12 -15.05 -42.92
C ALA A 1038 -7.63 -14.75 -43.06
N GLU A 1039 -8.24 -14.20 -42.01
CA GLU A 1039 -9.65 -13.77 -41.99
C GLU A 1039 -9.77 -12.28 -42.30
N ARG A 1040 -10.82 -11.86 -43.02
CA ARG A 1040 -10.97 -10.47 -43.43
C ARG A 1040 -11.30 -9.56 -42.24
N THR A 1041 -10.53 -8.50 -42.08
CA THR A 1041 -10.85 -7.37 -41.19
C THR A 1041 -10.77 -6.06 -41.96
N PRO A 1042 -11.32 -4.93 -41.44
CA PRO A 1042 -11.26 -3.65 -42.14
C PRO A 1042 -9.84 -3.11 -42.38
N ARG A 1043 -8.82 -3.62 -41.67
CA ARG A 1043 -7.47 -3.04 -41.67
C ARG A 1043 -6.34 -4.01 -42.08
N ASN A 1044 -6.57 -5.32 -42.17
CA ASN A 1044 -5.49 -6.32 -42.40
C ASN A 1044 -5.11 -6.61 -43.86
N VAL A 1045 -5.20 -5.61 -44.75
CA VAL A 1045 -4.93 -5.77 -46.19
C VAL A 1045 -3.51 -6.30 -46.49
N PRO A 1046 -2.42 -5.80 -45.86
CA PRO A 1046 -1.06 -6.28 -46.12
C PRO A 1046 -0.84 -7.79 -45.97
N VAL A 1047 -1.23 -8.38 -44.83
CA VAL A 1047 -1.04 -9.83 -44.60
C VAL A 1047 -1.91 -10.67 -45.54
N ARG A 1048 -3.08 -10.16 -45.92
CA ARG A 1048 -3.98 -10.85 -46.85
C ARG A 1048 -3.39 -10.95 -48.25
N ARG A 1049 -2.72 -9.90 -48.74
CA ARG A 1049 -2.00 -9.93 -50.02
C ARG A 1049 -0.88 -10.97 -50.01
N LEU A 1050 -0.15 -11.06 -48.90
CA LEU A 1050 0.89 -12.08 -48.73
C LEU A 1050 0.31 -13.51 -48.76
N VAL A 1051 -0.73 -13.77 -47.96
CA VAL A 1051 -1.37 -15.10 -47.92
C VAL A 1051 -2.05 -15.46 -49.25
N ALA A 1052 -2.64 -14.48 -49.94
CA ALA A 1052 -3.20 -14.66 -51.27
C ALA A 1052 -2.14 -15.06 -52.30
N ALA A 1053 -0.97 -14.40 -52.28
CA ALA A 1053 0.16 -14.72 -53.15
C ALA A 1053 0.76 -16.11 -52.86
N LEU A 1054 0.72 -16.57 -51.60
CA LEU A 1054 1.13 -17.92 -51.22
C LEU A 1054 0.12 -19.00 -51.62
N ALA A 1055 -1.17 -18.66 -51.66
CA ALA A 1055 -2.29 -19.57 -51.96
C ALA A 1055 -2.76 -19.53 -53.43
N ASP A 1056 -2.21 -18.64 -54.26
CA ASP A 1056 -2.73 -18.31 -55.60
C ASP A 1056 -4.25 -17.97 -55.57
N GLY A 1057 -4.67 -17.17 -54.57
CA GLY A 1057 -6.07 -16.85 -54.26
C GLY A 1057 -6.44 -15.36 -54.32
N ASP A 1058 -7.73 -15.05 -54.16
CA ASP A 1058 -8.23 -13.65 -54.19
C ASP A 1058 -8.03 -12.94 -52.83
N PRO A 1059 -7.25 -11.85 -52.76
CA PRO A 1059 -7.03 -11.08 -51.53
C PRO A 1059 -8.30 -10.48 -50.90
N GLU A 1060 -9.44 -10.45 -51.59
CA GLU A 1060 -10.73 -9.96 -51.07
C GLU A 1060 -11.64 -11.05 -50.45
N ALA A 1061 -11.27 -12.34 -50.56
CA ALA A 1061 -12.07 -13.45 -50.05
C ALA A 1061 -12.32 -13.37 -48.53
N PRO A 1062 -13.50 -13.69 -47.98
CA PRO A 1062 -13.77 -13.54 -46.54
C PRO A 1062 -12.77 -14.30 -45.64
N ARG A 1063 -12.23 -15.42 -46.14
CA ARG A 1063 -11.18 -16.22 -45.50
C ARG A 1063 -10.23 -16.76 -46.56
N LEU A 1064 -8.93 -16.64 -46.31
CA LEU A 1064 -7.85 -17.18 -47.14
C LEU A 1064 -7.09 -18.25 -46.37
N GLU A 1065 -6.73 -19.33 -47.04
CA GLU A 1065 -5.98 -20.43 -46.46
C GLU A 1065 -4.89 -20.87 -47.44
N ALA A 1066 -3.63 -20.83 -46.98
CA ALA A 1066 -2.46 -21.26 -47.73
C ALA A 1066 -1.85 -22.47 -47.03
N LEU A 1067 -1.68 -23.58 -47.74
CA LEU A 1067 -0.90 -24.74 -47.31
C LEU A 1067 0.33 -24.84 -48.20
N VAL A 1068 1.50 -24.51 -47.66
CA VAL A 1068 2.71 -24.28 -48.45
C VAL A 1068 3.83 -25.22 -47.99
N PRO A 1069 4.44 -25.99 -48.91
CA PRO A 1069 5.66 -26.76 -48.62
C PRO A 1069 6.81 -25.87 -48.11
N ALA A 1070 7.63 -26.39 -47.20
CA ALA A 1070 8.71 -25.62 -46.56
C ALA A 1070 9.75 -25.08 -47.56
N ASP A 1071 10.05 -25.80 -48.63
CA ASP A 1071 10.92 -25.36 -49.72
C ASP A 1071 10.35 -24.15 -50.48
N ARG A 1072 9.06 -24.17 -50.83
CA ARG A 1072 8.38 -23.04 -51.49
C ARG A 1072 8.37 -21.78 -50.63
N LEU A 1073 8.35 -21.89 -49.29
CA LEU A 1073 8.41 -20.73 -48.39
C LEU A 1073 9.78 -20.04 -48.39
N ARG A 1074 10.89 -20.79 -48.51
CA ARG A 1074 12.25 -20.23 -48.54
C ARG A 1074 12.54 -19.45 -49.83
N ASP A 1075 11.95 -19.91 -50.93
CA ASP A 1075 12.13 -19.33 -52.25
C ASP A 1075 11.10 -18.23 -52.55
N PHE A 1076 10.04 -18.10 -51.74
CA PHE A 1076 9.01 -17.09 -51.94
C PHE A 1076 9.56 -15.66 -51.77
N ARG A 1077 9.22 -14.79 -52.72
CA ARG A 1077 9.53 -13.35 -52.68
C ARG A 1077 8.26 -12.58 -53.02
N SER A 1078 7.78 -11.73 -52.12
CA SER A 1078 6.51 -11.00 -52.31
C SER A 1078 6.56 -9.98 -53.45
N TRP A 1079 7.77 -9.65 -53.95
CA TRP A 1079 8.02 -8.69 -55.02
C TRP A 1079 8.37 -9.32 -56.37
N ASP A 1080 8.49 -10.65 -56.46
CA ASP A 1080 8.88 -11.33 -57.70
C ASP A 1080 7.62 -11.69 -58.50
N THR A 1081 7.08 -10.72 -59.23
CA THR A 1081 5.93 -10.92 -60.12
C THR A 1081 6.39 -11.53 -61.45
N THR A 1082 6.68 -12.83 -61.48
CA THR A 1082 6.85 -13.60 -62.73
C THR A 1082 5.57 -14.30 -63.20
N THR A 1083 4.39 -13.84 -62.80
CA THR A 1083 3.11 -14.40 -63.25
C THR A 1083 2.12 -13.40 -63.85
N ASP A 1084 2.58 -12.19 -64.23
CA ASP A 1084 1.71 -11.18 -64.89
C ASP A 1084 2.00 -10.92 -66.38
N GLU A 1085 2.88 -11.70 -67.03
CA GLU A 1085 3.18 -11.54 -68.47
C GLU A 1085 2.35 -12.42 -69.43
N THR A 1086 1.31 -13.14 -68.96
CA THR A 1086 0.48 -13.98 -69.85
C THR A 1086 -1.00 -13.63 -69.96
N VAL A 1087 -1.47 -12.49 -69.43
CA VAL A 1087 -2.88 -12.06 -69.62
C VAL A 1087 -3.06 -10.91 -70.62
N GLU A 1088 -1.98 -10.26 -71.07
CA GLU A 1088 -2.04 -9.21 -72.12
C GLU A 1088 -1.96 -9.76 -73.56
N ALA A 1089 -2.62 -10.88 -73.84
CA ALA A 1089 -2.82 -11.38 -75.20
C ALA A 1089 -4.20 -12.03 -75.39
N THR A 1090 -5.28 -11.34 -75.01
CA THR A 1090 -6.57 -11.23 -75.74
C THR A 1090 -7.59 -10.49 -74.86
N ALA A 1091 -7.67 -9.16 -75.00
CA ALA A 1091 -8.90 -8.35 -74.92
C ALA A 1091 -8.56 -6.89 -75.30
#